data_AF-A0A1R1AIB8-F1
#
_entry.id   AF-A0A1R1AIB8-F1
#
_cell.length_a   1.000
_cell.length_b   1.000
_cell.length_c   1.000
_cell.angle_alpha   90.00
_cell.angle_beta   90.00
_cell.angle_gamma   90.00
#
_symmetry.space_group_name_H-M   'P 1'
#
loop_
_entity.id
_entity.type
_entity.pdbx_description
1 polymer ?
#
loop_
_entity_poly.entity_id
_entity_poly.type
_entity_poly.pdbx_seq_one_letter_code
_entity_poly.pdbx_strand_id
1 'polypeptide(L)'
;MPGAARAADAKFTISSSSVTASGNDGNVPANTVDDDFATRWSANGDGQWIQYDLGVNRKVSSIKIAFLNGASRTSTFDILTSTDGSAFTTVSSGLVSSLVEGLQTFDFPDVDPARYVRVVGHGNSTNLWNSYTEVELYGTASGPSPGASKLAVTVPQLMASGDDGNIVANTIDGDLGTRWAASGDGEWVQYGLGSSKRVEYVKIAFTNGAERTFSFDIQTSYDGYNFSTALSGAVSSLSNSLQTFDFADVAPVRYVRIVGHGNSVNAWNSFAEVEIYGSESSGSGSEGTVVEVSTSTQLTAELATATAGKTIVLANGTYSRTSPFAVQNKNGTANAPIVIKAKNRGQAIISGASGFRVENSSHVVLDGLKFTNTSNSAVVLEGSHHVRLTRNTFALPSSGGGLMWLQVRGTNSHHNRIDRNDFGMKSDTEPLIAYEGQDGSGQISQYDIIEYNYFHDVGPWVANGKETIRLGLSGLTLSHGYNTIQYNVFQNCDGEPEIVSVKSSSNTVRFNTFLTSKGSLTLRHGHNNSVYSNFFLGDGVESDQEGIRMFGNDHKIYNNYFENLTGEAIYLPNGDFDGGTGGSPPSPTVEQLRKQWKVYRALIVNNTIVNSTTGIVIGSGKAYAPQDSVVANNIVRNSTGTLYYEAATTNTLFQGNIGYGSTISNISRSSGQIRNINPLLTTVSGIQKLTASSPAIDAAVGTYAFVQADMDGQMRVTTDVGADEYSSAPLLNRPLAASDVGLNTP
;
A
#
# COMPACT_ATOMS: atom_id res chain seq x y z
N MET A 1 -17.01 42.67 25.24
CA MET A 1 -16.11 42.15 26.28
C MET A 1 -14.81 41.78 25.59
N PRO A 2 -13.67 42.41 25.89
CA PRO A 2 -12.39 41.97 25.34
C PRO A 2 -12.11 40.58 25.91
N GLY A 3 -11.90 39.59 25.04
CA GLY A 3 -11.56 38.23 25.44
C GLY A 3 -10.28 38.24 26.26
N ALA A 4 -10.32 37.58 27.42
CA ALA A 4 -9.12 37.32 28.21
C ALA A 4 -8.17 36.48 27.33
N ALA A 5 -7.06 37.09 26.91
CA ALA A 5 -5.94 36.33 26.37
C ALA A 5 -5.50 35.32 27.44
N ARG A 6 -5.44 34.04 27.09
CA ARG A 6 -4.94 32.97 27.99
C ARG A 6 -3.58 32.50 27.49
N ALA A 7 -2.71 32.18 28.46
CA ALA A 7 -1.27 32.10 28.32
C ALA A 7 -0.81 30.84 27.57
N ALA A 8 0.19 30.99 26.71
CA ALA A 8 0.96 29.88 26.16
C ALA A 8 1.70 29.12 27.29
N ASP A 9 2.07 27.86 27.05
CA ASP A 9 2.93 27.10 27.95
C ASP A 9 4.19 27.88 28.29
N ALA A 10 4.47 28.00 29.58
CA ALA A 10 5.58 28.79 30.10
C ALA A 10 6.61 27.89 30.78
N LYS A 11 7.90 28.26 30.68
CA LYS A 11 8.97 27.64 31.48
C LYS A 11 8.61 27.83 32.95
N PHE A 12 8.54 26.74 33.71
CA PHE A 12 8.40 26.81 35.15
C PHE A 12 9.70 27.30 35.78
N THR A 13 9.58 28.26 36.70
CA THR A 13 10.69 28.65 37.56
C THR A 13 10.84 27.59 38.65
N ILE A 14 11.93 26.82 38.59
CA ILE A 14 12.26 25.79 39.58
C ILE A 14 13.42 26.31 40.42
N SER A 15 13.29 26.29 41.75
CA SER A 15 14.41 26.65 42.62
C SER A 15 15.47 25.56 42.59
N SER A 16 16.75 25.93 42.56
CA SER A 16 17.86 24.98 42.71
C SER A 16 17.75 24.12 43.98
N SER A 17 17.15 24.65 45.05
CA SER A 17 16.87 23.91 46.29
C SER A 17 15.75 22.87 46.18
N SER A 18 14.95 22.95 45.12
CA SER A 18 13.83 22.05 44.81
C SER A 18 14.23 20.90 43.87
N VAL A 19 15.51 20.79 43.52
CA VAL A 19 16.04 19.71 42.68
C VAL A 19 16.78 18.70 43.53
N THR A 20 16.38 17.43 43.44
CA THR A 20 16.99 16.32 44.17
C THR A 20 17.39 15.22 43.19
N ALA A 21 18.33 14.35 43.57
CA ALA A 21 18.76 13.23 42.73
C ALA A 21 19.15 12.02 43.56
N SER A 22 19.26 10.87 42.90
CA SER A 22 19.73 9.61 43.52
C SER A 22 21.17 9.65 44.01
N GLY A 23 22.00 10.51 43.41
CA GLY A 23 23.41 10.68 43.74
C GLY A 23 24.06 11.78 42.88
N ASN A 24 25.36 12.03 43.08
CA ASN A 24 26.18 12.85 42.19
C ASN A 24 27.69 12.58 42.36
N ASP A 25 28.51 13.00 41.39
CA ASP A 25 29.99 12.91 41.40
C ASP A 25 30.69 14.19 41.91
N GLY A 26 29.97 15.06 42.63
CA GLY A 26 30.38 16.42 42.94
C GLY A 26 29.76 17.48 42.00
N ASN A 27 29.18 17.06 40.88
CA ASN A 27 28.36 17.91 40.01
C ASN A 27 26.89 17.76 40.43
N VAL A 28 26.40 18.72 41.22
CA VAL A 28 25.16 18.61 42.01
C VAL A 28 23.88 18.84 41.17
N PRO A 29 22.69 18.37 41.63
CA PRO A 29 21.43 18.52 40.87
C PRO A 29 21.03 19.97 40.57
N ALA A 30 21.40 20.91 41.45
CA ALA A 30 21.13 22.34 41.31
C ALA A 30 21.67 22.94 40.01
N ASN A 31 22.74 22.37 39.47
CA ASN A 31 23.41 22.78 38.23
C ASN A 31 22.59 22.51 36.94
N THR A 32 21.35 22.01 37.07
CA THR A 32 20.47 21.73 35.91
C THR A 32 19.39 22.78 35.74
N VAL A 33 19.33 23.78 36.62
CA VAL A 33 18.32 24.84 36.62
C VAL A 33 18.95 26.21 36.94
N ASP A 34 20.25 26.36 36.67
CA ASP A 34 21.02 27.57 36.95
C ASP A 34 21.26 28.43 35.69
N ASP A 35 20.70 28.02 34.55
CA ASP A 35 20.86 28.63 33.24
C ASP A 35 22.35 28.68 32.78
N ASP A 36 23.26 27.90 33.39
CA ASP A 36 24.68 27.78 33.02
C ASP A 36 25.00 26.40 32.43
N PHE A 37 24.95 26.31 31.10
CA PHE A 37 25.25 25.12 30.31
C PHE A 37 26.69 24.59 30.46
N ALA A 38 27.60 25.34 31.11
CA ALA A 38 28.96 24.87 31.43
C ALA A 38 29.00 24.01 32.70
N THR A 39 27.99 24.12 33.57
CA THR A 39 27.82 23.25 34.73
C THR A 39 26.92 22.06 34.37
N ARG A 40 26.84 21.07 35.28
CA ARG A 40 26.01 19.88 35.06
C ARG A 40 25.61 19.22 36.36
N TRP A 41 24.63 18.33 36.31
CA TRP A 41 24.50 17.20 37.23
C TRP A 41 25.11 15.94 36.61
N SER A 42 25.70 15.04 37.41
CA SER A 42 26.18 13.75 36.91
C SER A 42 26.15 12.61 37.93
N ALA A 43 25.64 11.45 37.51
CA ALA A 43 25.66 10.22 38.31
C ALA A 43 25.93 8.99 37.41
N ASN A 44 26.68 8.02 37.93
CA ASN A 44 27.04 6.79 37.22
C ASN A 44 26.10 5.64 37.61
N GLY A 45 25.59 4.93 36.62
CA GLY A 45 24.78 3.72 36.78
C GLY A 45 23.45 3.80 36.05
N ASP A 46 22.88 2.63 35.75
CA ASP A 46 21.52 2.51 35.26
C ASP A 46 20.49 2.82 36.36
N GLY A 47 19.42 3.54 36.02
CA GLY A 47 18.36 3.93 36.94
C GLY A 47 18.69 5.11 37.87
N GLN A 48 19.79 5.84 37.62
CA GLN A 48 20.05 7.09 38.34
C GLN A 48 18.99 8.12 37.95
N TRP A 49 18.50 8.88 38.92
CA TRP A 49 17.40 9.81 38.67
C TRP A 49 17.69 11.21 39.20
N ILE A 50 17.10 12.20 38.55
CA ILE A 50 16.99 13.59 39.00
C ILE A 50 15.52 14.00 39.01
N GLN A 51 15.12 14.77 40.02
CA GLN A 51 13.72 15.10 40.31
C GLN A 51 13.58 16.59 40.59
N TYR A 52 12.53 17.18 40.01
CA TYR A 52 12.19 18.59 40.12
C TYR A 52 10.84 18.73 40.85
N ASP A 53 10.80 19.45 41.97
CA ASP A 53 9.56 19.86 42.64
C ASP A 53 9.10 21.23 42.10
N LEU A 54 7.95 21.24 41.44
CA LEU A 54 7.30 22.42 40.87
C LEU A 54 6.66 23.34 41.93
N GLY A 55 6.71 22.93 43.20
CA GLY A 55 6.21 23.63 44.39
C GLY A 55 4.71 23.48 44.62
N VAL A 56 3.94 23.35 43.54
CA VAL A 56 2.49 23.16 43.52
C VAL A 56 2.10 22.23 42.38
N ASN A 57 0.87 21.71 42.40
CA ASN A 57 0.30 20.99 41.27
C ASN A 57 0.18 21.92 40.05
N ARG A 58 0.65 21.44 38.89
CA ARG A 58 0.66 22.13 37.60
C ARG A 58 0.25 21.15 36.50
N LYS A 59 -0.15 21.69 35.36
CA LYS A 59 -0.21 20.95 34.11
C LYS A 59 1.20 20.96 33.49
N VAL A 60 1.82 19.80 33.31
CA VAL A 60 3.16 19.69 32.67
C VAL A 60 2.97 19.12 31.27
N SER A 61 3.45 19.84 30.26
CA SER A 61 3.29 19.45 28.85
C SER A 61 4.56 18.92 28.20
N SER A 62 5.70 19.53 28.52
CA SER A 62 6.98 19.09 27.95
C SER A 62 8.14 19.35 28.88
N ILE A 63 9.24 18.64 28.60
CA ILE A 63 10.55 18.87 29.22
C ILE A 63 11.56 19.18 28.11
N LYS A 64 12.48 20.09 28.39
CA LYS A 64 13.68 20.26 27.59
C LYS A 64 14.89 19.85 28.39
N ILE A 65 15.81 19.13 27.76
CA ILE A 65 17.04 18.65 28.40
C ILE A 65 18.23 18.93 27.50
N ALA A 66 19.28 19.50 28.07
CA ALA A 66 20.60 19.58 27.48
C ALA A 66 21.51 18.52 28.11
N PHE A 67 22.20 17.75 27.27
CA PHE A 67 23.02 16.62 27.69
C PHE A 67 24.50 16.97 27.54
N LEU A 68 25.34 16.52 28.48
CA LEU A 68 26.78 16.71 28.38
C LEU A 68 27.35 15.99 27.15
N ASN A 69 28.09 16.72 26.31
CA ASN A 69 28.63 16.23 25.04
C ASN A 69 27.55 15.77 24.05
N GLY A 70 26.39 16.42 24.05
CA GLY A 70 25.23 16.07 23.23
C GLY A 70 25.51 15.99 21.73
N ALA A 71 26.50 16.73 21.19
CA ALA A 71 26.89 16.57 19.77
C ALA A 71 27.60 15.24 19.45
N SER A 72 28.05 14.50 20.46
CA SER A 72 28.86 13.27 20.28
C SER A 72 28.27 12.03 20.96
N ARG A 73 27.27 12.19 21.83
CA ARG A 73 26.65 11.09 22.59
C ARG A 73 25.14 11.23 22.59
N THR A 74 24.45 10.10 22.48
CA THR A 74 23.01 10.01 22.77
C THR A 74 22.83 9.51 24.20
N SER A 75 21.80 9.98 24.90
CA SER A 75 21.44 9.53 26.26
C SER A 75 20.08 8.86 26.23
N THR A 76 19.90 7.79 27.01
CA THR A 76 18.63 7.06 27.13
C THR A 76 18.01 7.33 28.50
N PHE A 77 16.71 7.64 28.55
CA PHE A 77 16.03 8.00 29.79
C PHE A 77 14.50 7.83 29.72
N ASP A 78 13.87 7.81 30.89
CA ASP A 78 12.42 7.85 31.08
C ASP A 78 12.01 9.18 31.75
N ILE A 79 10.76 9.59 31.55
CA ILE A 79 10.11 10.71 32.25
C ILE A 79 8.97 10.17 33.09
N LEU A 80 8.98 10.50 34.37
CA LEU A 80 7.96 10.12 35.33
C LEU A 80 7.39 11.37 36.01
N THR A 81 6.12 11.33 36.39
CA THR A 81 5.47 12.40 37.16
C THR A 81 4.80 11.88 38.43
N SER A 82 4.59 12.77 39.39
CA SER A 82 3.91 12.47 40.66
C SER A 82 3.25 13.72 41.24
N THR A 83 2.19 13.53 42.02
CA THR A 83 1.57 14.60 42.83
C THR A 83 2.10 14.64 44.26
N ASP A 84 2.62 13.52 44.78
CA ASP A 84 3.03 13.36 46.19
C ASP A 84 4.54 13.14 46.38
N GLY A 85 5.29 12.90 45.31
CA GLY A 85 6.74 12.73 45.34
C GLY A 85 7.19 11.34 45.82
N SER A 86 6.26 10.39 45.96
CA SER A 86 6.50 9.01 46.40
C SER A 86 5.99 7.98 45.38
N ALA A 87 4.78 8.15 44.85
CA ALA A 87 4.20 7.31 43.82
C ALA A 87 4.38 7.98 42.46
N PHE A 88 5.22 7.38 41.60
CA PHE A 88 5.52 7.91 40.27
C PHE A 88 4.84 7.09 39.18
N THR A 89 4.33 7.78 38.17
CA THR A 89 3.82 7.19 36.94
C THR A 89 4.76 7.54 35.79
N THR A 90 5.18 6.55 35.01
CA THR A 90 5.95 6.78 33.79
C THR A 90 5.06 7.36 32.71
N VAL A 91 5.42 8.55 32.21
CA VAL A 91 4.68 9.28 31.16
C VAL A 91 5.36 9.18 29.81
N SER A 92 6.64 8.85 29.79
CA SER A 92 7.38 8.48 28.59
C SER A 92 8.55 7.57 28.97
N SER A 93 8.80 6.52 28.18
CA SER A 93 9.84 5.52 28.47
C SER A 93 10.72 5.26 27.26
N GLY A 94 12.01 4.99 27.50
CA GLY A 94 12.97 4.63 26.46
C GLY A 94 13.29 5.79 25.50
N LEU A 95 13.16 7.04 25.97
CA LEU A 95 13.53 8.21 25.18
C LEU A 95 15.02 8.21 24.90
N VAL A 96 15.41 8.61 23.69
CA VAL A 96 16.80 8.73 23.27
C VAL A 96 17.04 10.15 22.76
N SER A 97 18.05 10.83 23.31
CA SER A 97 18.42 12.17 22.84
C SER A 97 19.01 12.14 21.42
N SER A 98 18.87 13.24 20.69
CA SER A 98 19.55 13.47 19.40
C SER A 98 20.99 13.96 19.59
N LEU A 99 21.79 13.88 18.53
CA LEU A 99 23.18 14.38 18.51
C LEU A 99 23.25 15.90 18.32
N VAL A 100 22.89 16.66 19.34
CA VAL A 100 22.83 18.14 19.32
C VAL A 100 23.35 18.69 20.65
N GLU A 101 24.14 19.76 20.59
CA GLU A 101 24.48 20.57 21.77
C GLU A 101 23.30 21.48 22.17
N GLY A 102 23.03 21.59 23.47
CA GLY A 102 21.97 22.44 24.02
C GLY A 102 20.64 21.72 24.26
N LEU A 103 19.60 22.51 24.57
CA LEU A 103 18.28 22.01 24.96
C LEU A 103 17.56 21.32 23.80
N GLN A 104 17.09 20.11 24.06
CA GLN A 104 16.24 19.34 23.16
C GLN A 104 14.87 19.18 23.81
N THR A 105 13.79 19.39 23.05
CA THR A 105 12.42 19.27 23.55
C THR A 105 11.95 17.83 23.46
N PHE A 106 11.39 17.33 24.56
CA PHE A 106 10.71 16.05 24.67
C PHE A 106 9.28 16.32 25.11
N ASP A 107 8.35 16.09 24.18
CA ASP A 107 6.91 16.24 24.37
C ASP A 107 6.32 14.90 24.84
N PHE A 108 5.32 14.95 25.72
CA PHE A 108 4.66 13.77 26.27
C PHE A 108 3.19 14.09 26.61
N PRO A 109 2.31 13.09 26.80
CA PRO A 109 0.92 13.34 27.16
C PRO A 109 0.82 14.27 28.38
N ASP A 110 0.08 15.37 28.25
CA ASP A 110 0.02 16.42 29.27
C ASP A 110 -0.45 15.85 30.61
N VAL A 111 0.29 16.14 31.68
CA VAL A 111 -0.06 15.65 33.02
C VAL A 111 -0.62 16.78 33.86
N ASP A 112 -1.92 16.71 34.18
CA ASP A 112 -2.58 17.60 35.13
C ASP A 112 -3.41 16.80 36.15
N PRO A 113 -3.10 16.87 37.46
CA PRO A 113 -2.00 17.61 38.07
C PRO A 113 -0.69 16.79 38.15
N ALA A 114 0.44 17.46 37.97
CA ALA A 114 1.77 17.00 38.39
C ALA A 114 2.46 18.05 39.26
N ARG A 115 3.12 17.61 40.33
CA ARG A 115 3.98 18.45 41.18
C ARG A 115 5.45 18.09 41.05
N TYR A 116 5.74 16.81 40.89
CA TYR A 116 7.10 16.30 40.74
C TYR A 116 7.28 15.74 39.34
N VAL A 117 8.39 16.10 38.70
CA VAL A 117 8.84 15.47 37.46
C VAL A 117 10.19 14.84 37.73
N ARG A 118 10.36 13.58 37.33
CA ARG A 118 11.57 12.79 37.53
C ARG A 118 12.07 12.27 36.20
N VAL A 119 13.35 12.49 35.93
CA VAL A 119 14.06 11.90 34.79
C VAL A 119 14.87 10.73 35.32
N VAL A 120 14.65 9.53 34.79
CA VAL A 120 15.39 8.31 35.14
C VAL A 120 16.31 7.97 33.98
N GLY A 121 17.62 8.05 34.20
CA GLY A 121 18.63 7.85 33.17
C GLY A 121 19.16 6.42 33.11
N HIS A 122 19.39 5.95 31.89
CA HIS A 122 19.89 4.61 31.55
C HIS A 122 21.29 4.64 30.92
N GLY A 123 22.02 5.75 31.12
CA GLY A 123 23.34 5.97 30.54
C GLY A 123 23.30 6.65 29.17
N ASN A 124 24.43 6.58 28.47
CA ASN A 124 24.63 7.17 27.16
C ASN A 124 25.29 6.15 26.21
N SER A 125 25.41 6.52 24.93
CA SER A 125 25.98 5.67 23.88
C SER A 125 27.42 5.23 24.10
N THR A 126 28.13 5.77 25.10
CA THR A 126 29.51 5.42 25.44
C THR A 126 29.63 4.65 26.75
N ASN A 127 28.82 4.96 27.77
CA ASN A 127 28.92 4.38 29.12
C ASN A 127 27.66 4.66 29.96
N LEU A 128 27.65 4.21 31.22
CA LEU A 128 26.49 4.32 32.14
C LEU A 128 26.38 5.67 32.87
N TRP A 129 27.07 6.73 32.43
CA TRP A 129 26.92 8.05 33.05
C TRP A 129 25.67 8.77 32.53
N ASN A 130 24.91 9.34 33.47
CA ASN A 130 23.80 10.25 33.20
C ASN A 130 24.24 11.66 33.55
N SER A 131 24.28 12.55 32.56
CA SER A 131 24.84 13.89 32.70
C SER A 131 24.01 14.93 31.96
N TYR A 132 23.36 15.82 32.71
CA TYR A 132 22.49 16.87 32.18
C TYR A 132 23.07 18.24 32.54
N THR A 133 23.17 19.13 31.56
CA THR A 133 23.72 20.49 31.73
C THR A 133 22.64 21.53 31.98
N GLU A 134 21.42 21.31 31.51
CA GLU A 134 20.26 22.18 31.80
C GLU A 134 18.96 21.40 31.56
N VAL A 135 17.94 21.66 32.38
CA VAL A 135 16.60 21.08 32.27
C VAL A 135 15.53 22.14 32.47
N GLU A 136 14.60 22.23 31.52
CA GLU A 136 13.46 23.15 31.58
C GLU A 136 12.15 22.36 31.55
N LEU A 137 11.22 22.67 32.45
CA LEU A 137 9.87 22.11 32.44
C LEU A 137 8.87 23.16 31.99
N TYR A 138 7.93 22.78 31.13
CA TYR A 138 6.93 23.68 30.55
C TYR A 138 5.51 23.22 30.87
N GLY A 139 4.62 24.20 30.96
CA GLY A 139 3.18 23.98 31.05
C GLY A 139 2.44 25.16 31.66
N THR A 140 1.31 24.88 32.33
CA THR A 140 0.40 25.90 32.89
C THR A 140 -0.04 25.56 34.33
N ALA A 141 -0.81 26.46 34.96
CA ALA A 141 -1.44 26.16 36.25
C ALA A 141 -2.47 25.03 36.10
N SER A 142 -2.60 24.15 37.10
CA SER A 142 -3.56 23.04 37.09
C SER A 142 -5.00 23.53 36.89
N GLY A 143 -5.73 22.96 35.94
CA GLY A 143 -7.10 23.36 35.57
C GLY A 143 -7.42 23.02 34.10
N PRO A 144 -8.71 22.98 33.71
CA PRO A 144 -9.11 22.62 32.34
C PRO A 144 -8.44 23.56 31.33
N SER A 145 -7.71 22.95 30.38
CA SER A 145 -6.93 23.60 29.33
C SER A 145 -7.66 24.79 28.70
N PRO A 146 -7.04 25.99 28.63
CA PRO A 146 -7.62 27.15 27.98
C PRO A 146 -7.68 27.11 26.43
N GLY A 147 -7.12 26.09 25.77
CA GLY A 147 -6.90 26.06 24.31
C GLY A 147 -7.84 25.14 23.50
N ALA A 148 -8.07 23.91 23.96
CA ALA A 148 -8.93 22.94 23.27
C ALA A 148 -10.43 23.22 23.45
N SER A 149 -11.18 23.18 22.37
CA SER A 149 -12.65 23.21 22.37
C SER A 149 -13.21 22.00 21.61
N LYS A 150 -14.46 21.61 21.91
CA LYS A 150 -15.13 20.53 21.16
C LYS A 150 -15.25 20.97 19.70
N LEU A 151 -14.57 20.25 18.81
CA LEU A 151 -14.59 20.51 17.37
C LEU A 151 -15.94 20.08 16.80
N ALA A 152 -16.47 20.89 15.90
CA ALA A 152 -17.74 20.58 15.25
C ALA A 152 -17.56 19.41 14.27
N VAL A 153 -18.36 18.37 14.44
CA VAL A 153 -18.49 17.25 13.51
C VAL A 153 -19.95 17.15 13.09
N THR A 154 -20.20 16.93 11.80
CA THR A 154 -21.57 16.85 11.25
C THR A 154 -21.78 15.54 10.51
N VAL A 155 -23.03 15.06 10.50
CA VAL A 155 -23.42 13.77 9.89
C VAL A 155 -22.89 13.56 8.46
N PRO A 156 -22.87 14.55 7.55
CA PRO A 156 -22.32 14.38 6.19
C PRO A 156 -20.82 14.11 6.13
N GLN A 157 -20.11 14.21 7.26
CA GLN A 157 -18.67 14.00 7.38
C GLN A 157 -18.31 12.72 8.12
N LEU A 158 -19.30 11.85 8.37
CA LEU A 158 -19.10 10.58 9.05
C LEU A 158 -18.97 9.43 8.05
N MET A 159 -18.06 8.50 8.31
CA MET A 159 -17.95 7.23 7.61
C MET A 159 -17.67 6.12 8.62
N ALA A 160 -18.02 4.88 8.28
CA ALA A 160 -17.65 3.69 9.05
C ALA A 160 -17.32 2.53 8.12
N SER A 161 -16.61 1.52 8.63
CA SER A 161 -16.34 0.26 7.92
C SER A 161 -17.60 -0.57 7.66
N GLY A 162 -18.59 -0.48 8.54
CA GLY A 162 -19.89 -1.15 8.49
C GLY A 162 -20.71 -0.84 9.74
N ASP A 163 -21.90 -1.42 9.87
CA ASP A 163 -22.71 -1.35 11.09
C ASP A 163 -23.71 -2.52 11.20
N ASP A 164 -24.23 -2.77 12.42
CA ASP A 164 -25.28 -3.76 12.71
C ASP A 164 -26.72 -3.18 12.64
N GLY A 165 -26.90 -2.08 11.91
CA GLY A 165 -28.11 -1.23 11.95
C GLY A 165 -28.03 -0.08 12.96
N ASN A 166 -27.00 -0.06 13.82
CA ASN A 166 -26.67 1.07 14.67
C ASN A 166 -25.59 1.92 13.98
N ILE A 167 -26.02 2.98 13.30
CA ILE A 167 -25.20 3.77 12.37
C ILE A 167 -24.25 4.75 13.07
N VAL A 168 -23.20 5.20 12.35
CA VAL A 168 -22.19 6.14 12.86
C VAL A 168 -22.75 7.49 13.32
N ALA A 169 -23.92 7.92 12.81
CA ALA A 169 -24.56 9.17 13.23
C ALA A 169 -24.94 9.18 14.72
N ASN A 170 -25.17 8.00 15.30
CA ASN A 170 -25.49 7.84 16.71
C ASN A 170 -24.32 8.21 17.63
N THR A 171 -23.07 8.23 17.14
CA THR A 171 -21.92 8.56 18.00
C THR A 171 -21.73 10.06 18.24
N ILE A 172 -22.60 10.92 17.72
CA ILE A 172 -22.49 12.38 17.87
C ILE A 172 -23.84 13.04 18.17
N ASP A 173 -24.86 12.25 18.51
CA ASP A 173 -26.23 12.73 18.74
C ASP A 173 -26.43 13.22 20.18
N GLY A 174 -25.46 12.99 21.07
CA GLY A 174 -25.51 13.34 22.48
C GLY A 174 -26.35 12.39 23.34
N ASP A 175 -26.85 11.29 22.78
CA ASP A 175 -27.62 10.26 23.48
C ASP A 175 -26.77 9.01 23.76
N LEU A 176 -26.33 8.86 25.01
CA LEU A 176 -25.54 7.69 25.43
C LEU A 176 -26.32 6.35 25.37
N GLY A 177 -27.62 6.38 25.07
CA GLY A 177 -28.47 5.21 24.84
C GLY A 177 -28.42 4.68 23.41
N THR A 178 -27.98 5.48 22.43
CA THR A 178 -27.74 5.05 21.06
C THR A 178 -26.24 4.70 20.89
N ARG A 179 -25.89 4.06 19.76
CA ARG A 179 -24.49 3.70 19.49
C ARG A 179 -24.20 3.54 18.01
N TRP A 180 -22.94 3.49 17.64
CA TRP A 180 -22.48 2.73 16.48
C TRP A 180 -21.95 1.37 16.93
N ALA A 181 -22.16 0.32 16.13
CA ALA A 181 -21.57 -0.99 16.43
C ALA A 181 -21.23 -1.82 15.19
N ALA A 182 -20.07 -2.47 15.22
CA ALA A 182 -19.61 -3.45 14.24
C ALA A 182 -18.77 -4.55 14.92
N SER A 183 -18.81 -5.76 14.39
CA SER A 183 -18.07 -6.91 14.91
C SER A 183 -16.87 -7.23 14.05
N GLY A 184 -15.68 -7.24 14.64
CA GLY A 184 -14.44 -7.54 13.94
C GLY A 184 -13.27 -6.76 14.51
N ASP A 185 -12.07 -7.28 14.28
CA ASP A 185 -10.83 -6.54 14.54
C ASP A 185 -10.56 -5.59 13.37
N GLY A 186 -10.28 -4.32 13.67
CA GLY A 186 -10.02 -3.29 12.66
C GLY A 186 -11.26 -2.57 12.13
N GLU A 187 -12.44 -2.81 12.70
CA GLU A 187 -13.65 -2.03 12.38
C GLU A 187 -13.46 -0.56 12.82
N TRP A 188 -13.93 0.40 12.05
CA TRP A 188 -13.61 1.80 12.29
C TRP A 188 -14.75 2.76 12.05
N VAL A 189 -14.68 3.90 12.75
CA VAL A 189 -15.49 5.11 12.49
C VAL A 189 -14.55 6.26 12.15
N GLN A 190 -14.98 7.14 11.25
CA GLN A 190 -14.21 8.27 10.76
C GLN A 190 -15.05 9.54 10.80
N TYR A 191 -14.42 10.60 11.28
CA TYR A 191 -15.00 11.92 11.51
C TYR A 191 -14.25 12.96 10.70
N GLY A 192 -14.92 13.64 9.78
CA GLY A 192 -14.39 14.81 9.09
C GLY A 192 -14.62 16.09 9.90
N LEU A 193 -13.57 16.89 10.08
CA LEU A 193 -13.55 18.11 10.90
C LEU A 193 -13.95 19.38 10.12
N GLY A 194 -14.33 19.23 8.85
CA GLY A 194 -14.70 20.33 7.95
C GLY A 194 -13.50 21.16 7.44
N SER A 195 -12.60 21.58 8.33
CA SER A 195 -11.37 22.33 8.02
C SER A 195 -10.13 21.69 8.68
N SER A 196 -8.95 22.22 8.38
CA SER A 196 -7.72 21.85 9.08
C SER A 196 -7.82 22.28 10.55
N LYS A 197 -7.54 21.36 11.46
CA LYS A 197 -7.51 21.57 12.91
C LYS A 197 -6.20 21.06 13.49
N ARG A 198 -5.85 21.57 14.67
CA ARG A 198 -5.02 20.84 15.63
C ARG A 198 -5.96 19.96 16.44
N VAL A 199 -5.72 18.66 16.49
CA VAL A 199 -6.47 17.73 17.34
C VAL A 199 -5.58 17.38 18.53
N GLU A 200 -6.12 17.57 19.72
CA GLU A 200 -5.38 17.45 20.99
C GLU A 200 -5.81 16.15 21.69
N TYR A 201 -7.13 15.91 21.84
CA TYR A 201 -7.64 14.69 22.44
C TYR A 201 -9.03 14.29 21.90
N VAL A 202 -9.44 13.07 22.19
CA VAL A 202 -10.78 12.54 21.87
C VAL A 202 -11.43 12.03 23.14
N LYS A 203 -12.74 12.26 23.30
CA LYS A 203 -13.52 11.59 24.32
C LYS A 203 -14.43 10.55 23.70
N ILE A 204 -14.55 9.39 24.34
CA ILE A 204 -15.39 8.29 23.88
C ILE A 204 -16.19 7.73 25.05
N ALA A 205 -17.49 7.54 24.85
CA ALA A 205 -18.34 6.73 25.71
C ALA A 205 -18.62 5.40 25.00
N PHE A 206 -18.68 4.31 25.76
CA PHE A 206 -18.86 2.96 25.23
C PHE A 206 -20.15 2.35 25.74
N THR A 207 -20.88 1.64 24.87
CA THR A 207 -22.09 0.92 25.29
C THR A 207 -21.71 -0.27 26.18
N ASN A 208 -22.33 -0.38 27.36
CA ASN A 208 -21.94 -1.34 28.41
C ASN A 208 -20.49 -1.16 28.87
N GLY A 209 -19.98 0.08 28.83
CA GLY A 209 -18.65 0.41 29.30
C GLY A 209 -18.46 0.17 30.80
N ALA A 210 -19.53 0.18 31.60
CA ALA A 210 -19.44 -0.18 33.03
C ALA A 210 -19.12 -1.68 33.26
N GLU A 211 -19.42 -2.54 32.29
CA GLU A 211 -19.22 -3.98 32.36
C GLU A 211 -18.06 -4.49 31.48
N ARG A 212 -17.60 -3.69 30.50
CA ARG A 212 -16.62 -4.10 29.49
C ARG A 212 -15.59 -3.01 29.22
N THR A 213 -14.34 -3.41 29.04
CA THR A 213 -13.31 -2.54 28.48
C THR A 213 -13.21 -2.74 26.98
N PHE A 214 -12.85 -1.69 26.24
CA PHE A 214 -12.73 -1.68 24.78
C PHE A 214 -11.31 -1.33 24.38
N SER A 215 -10.78 -2.02 23.38
CA SER A 215 -9.43 -1.78 22.85
C SER A 215 -9.52 -1.10 21.48
N PHE A 216 -8.72 -0.06 21.24
CA PHE A 216 -8.79 0.72 20.00
C PHE A 216 -7.54 1.57 19.75
N ASP A 217 -7.38 2.01 18.50
CA ASP A 217 -6.43 3.04 18.07
C ASP A 217 -7.18 4.34 17.71
N ILE A 218 -6.50 5.48 17.83
CA ILE A 218 -6.92 6.76 17.25
C ILE A 218 -5.92 7.12 16.14
N GLN A 219 -6.43 7.34 14.94
CA GLN A 219 -5.67 7.75 13.77
C GLN A 219 -6.13 9.12 13.28
N THR A 220 -5.23 9.85 12.64
CA THR A 220 -5.51 11.16 12.05
C THR A 220 -5.07 11.19 10.59
N SER A 221 -5.73 12.03 9.80
CA SER A 221 -5.40 12.21 8.38
C SER A 221 -5.72 13.63 7.92
N TYR A 222 -4.95 14.11 6.96
CA TYR A 222 -5.26 15.34 6.24
C TYR A 222 -6.12 15.08 4.99
N ASP A 223 -5.92 13.96 4.30
CA ASP A 223 -6.55 13.67 3.00
C ASP A 223 -7.76 12.72 3.08
N GLY A 224 -7.92 12.01 4.21
CA GLY A 224 -8.99 11.04 4.42
C GLY A 224 -8.70 9.67 3.79
N TYR A 225 -7.48 9.42 3.32
CA TYR A 225 -7.05 8.15 2.71
C TYR A 225 -5.80 7.59 3.40
N ASN A 226 -4.80 8.43 3.65
CA ASN A 226 -3.57 8.07 4.35
C ASN A 226 -3.71 8.48 5.82
N PHE A 227 -3.76 7.50 6.71
CA PHE A 227 -3.93 7.72 8.14
C PHE A 227 -2.63 7.39 8.89
N SER A 228 -2.30 8.24 9.86
CA SER A 228 -1.22 8.03 10.81
C SER A 228 -1.82 7.81 12.20
N THR A 229 -1.33 6.81 12.93
CA THR A 229 -1.78 6.53 14.30
C THR A 229 -1.28 7.61 15.25
N ALA A 230 -2.22 8.30 15.92
CA ALA A 230 -1.95 9.30 16.96
C ALA A 230 -1.93 8.68 18.36
N LEU A 231 -2.79 7.68 18.60
CA LEU A 231 -2.81 6.88 19.83
C LEU A 231 -2.95 5.40 19.44
N SER A 232 -2.07 4.54 19.94
CA SER A 232 -2.11 3.10 19.65
C SER A 232 -2.38 2.28 20.91
N GLY A 233 -3.19 1.23 20.77
CA GLY A 233 -3.44 0.22 21.80
C GLY A 233 -4.16 0.77 23.04
N ALA A 234 -5.00 1.81 22.88
CA ALA A 234 -5.75 2.37 23.99
C ALA A 234 -6.77 1.35 24.53
N VAL A 235 -6.97 1.35 25.86
CA VAL A 235 -7.98 0.51 26.53
C VAL A 235 -8.85 1.40 27.41
N SER A 236 -10.17 1.32 27.25
CA SER A 236 -11.10 2.08 28.07
C SER A 236 -11.16 1.56 29.51
N SER A 237 -11.49 2.44 30.46
CA SER A 237 -11.84 2.07 31.82
C SER A 237 -13.30 1.62 31.91
N LEU A 238 -13.66 0.95 33.02
CA LEU A 238 -15.04 0.55 33.27
C LEU A 238 -15.92 1.76 33.61
N SER A 239 -16.58 2.33 32.60
CA SER A 239 -17.48 3.47 32.73
C SER A 239 -18.39 3.61 31.51
N ASN A 240 -19.66 3.94 31.74
CA ASN A 240 -20.61 4.34 30.68
C ASN A 240 -20.50 5.83 30.30
N SER A 241 -19.69 6.62 31.03
CA SER A 241 -19.50 8.04 30.75
C SER A 241 -18.44 8.27 29.68
N LEU A 242 -18.43 9.46 29.07
CA LEU A 242 -17.35 9.92 28.20
C LEU A 242 -16.02 9.86 28.96
N GLN A 243 -15.06 9.16 28.37
CA GLN A 243 -13.69 9.04 28.87
C GLN A 243 -12.76 9.80 27.94
N THR A 244 -11.81 10.55 28.49
CA THR A 244 -10.84 11.32 27.71
C THR A 244 -9.63 10.45 27.35
N PHE A 245 -9.28 10.43 26.08
CA PHE A 245 -8.10 9.78 25.51
C PHE A 245 -7.22 10.86 24.88
N ASP A 246 -6.15 11.18 25.58
CA ASP A 246 -5.19 12.22 25.22
C ASP A 246 -4.00 11.63 24.47
N PHE A 247 -3.41 12.41 23.57
CA PHE A 247 -2.27 12.01 22.75
C PHE A 247 -1.45 13.24 22.32
N ALA A 248 -0.27 13.02 21.74
CA ALA A 248 0.53 14.12 21.23
C ALA A 248 -0.25 14.91 20.16
N ASP A 249 -0.43 16.22 20.39
CA ASP A 249 -1.17 17.12 19.50
C ASP A 249 -0.79 16.94 18.03
N VAL A 250 -1.79 16.68 17.18
CA VAL A 250 -1.57 16.50 15.74
C VAL A 250 -2.15 17.69 14.96
N ALA A 251 -1.32 18.29 14.10
CA ALA A 251 -1.73 19.28 13.12
C ALA A 251 -0.87 19.19 11.84
N PRO A 252 -1.43 19.42 10.65
CA PRO A 252 -2.83 19.67 10.36
C PRO A 252 -3.66 18.37 10.26
N VAL A 253 -4.87 18.36 10.82
CA VAL A 253 -5.81 17.22 10.76
C VAL A 253 -7.13 17.66 10.15
N ARG A 254 -7.67 16.87 9.21
CA ARG A 254 -9.03 17.04 8.67
C ARG A 254 -9.95 15.87 8.96
N TYR A 255 -9.37 14.71 9.27
CA TYR A 255 -10.11 13.49 9.57
C TYR A 255 -9.49 12.82 10.79
N VAL A 256 -10.34 12.37 11.70
CA VAL A 256 -9.98 11.48 12.82
C VAL A 256 -10.67 10.15 12.58
N ARG A 257 -9.97 9.04 12.79
CA ARG A 257 -10.51 7.69 12.69
C ARG A 257 -10.24 6.94 13.99
N ILE A 258 -11.26 6.28 14.53
CA ILE A 258 -11.13 5.39 15.68
C ILE A 258 -11.25 3.96 15.13
N VAL A 259 -10.22 3.15 15.35
CA VAL A 259 -10.15 1.76 14.88
C VAL A 259 -10.30 0.85 16.09
N GLY A 260 -11.38 0.10 16.15
CA GLY A 260 -11.70 -0.79 17.26
C GLY A 260 -11.14 -2.20 17.08
N HIS A 261 -10.72 -2.80 18.20
CA HIS A 261 -10.14 -4.14 18.31
C HIS A 261 -10.99 -5.06 19.21
N GLY A 262 -12.28 -4.76 19.35
CA GLY A 262 -13.23 -5.48 20.18
C GLY A 262 -13.25 -5.01 21.65
N ASN A 263 -13.82 -5.85 22.50
CA ASN A 263 -13.97 -5.60 23.93
C ASN A 263 -13.55 -6.82 24.77
N SER A 264 -13.52 -6.67 26.08
CA SER A 264 -13.10 -7.71 27.05
C SER A 264 -13.95 -8.99 27.05
N VAL A 265 -15.05 -9.04 26.29
CA VAL A 265 -15.96 -10.19 26.20
C VAL A 265 -15.98 -10.80 24.80
N ASN A 266 -15.91 -9.99 23.74
CA ASN A 266 -16.01 -10.45 22.35
C ASN A 266 -15.48 -9.40 21.35
N ALA A 267 -15.52 -9.71 20.05
CA ALA A 267 -15.00 -8.87 18.97
C ALA A 267 -15.87 -7.65 18.60
N TRP A 268 -16.89 -7.31 19.39
CA TRP A 268 -17.75 -6.17 19.08
C TRP A 268 -17.13 -4.84 19.51
N ASN A 269 -17.16 -3.88 18.60
CA ASN A 269 -16.89 -2.47 18.85
C ASN A 269 -18.22 -1.74 19.05
N SER A 270 -18.33 -0.87 20.04
CA SER A 270 -19.59 -0.20 20.36
C SER A 270 -19.36 1.17 21.01
N PHE A 271 -19.43 2.22 20.19
CA PHE A 271 -19.21 3.60 20.62
C PHE A 271 -20.55 4.29 20.77
N ALA A 272 -20.86 4.75 21.99
CA ALA A 272 -22.11 5.45 22.30
C ALA A 272 -22.02 6.93 21.90
N GLU A 273 -20.92 7.61 22.24
CA GLU A 273 -20.70 9.02 21.89
C GLU A 273 -19.20 9.26 21.70
N VAL A 274 -18.85 10.13 20.75
CA VAL A 274 -17.49 10.56 20.47
C VAL A 274 -17.42 12.08 20.36
N GLU A 275 -16.51 12.67 21.12
CA GLU A 275 -16.22 14.11 21.05
C GLU A 275 -14.76 14.32 20.68
N ILE A 276 -14.49 15.12 19.66
CA ILE A 276 -13.12 15.46 19.24
C ILE A 276 -12.80 16.86 19.74
N TYR A 277 -11.65 17.03 20.38
CA TYR A 277 -11.24 18.31 20.95
C TYR A 277 -9.92 18.79 20.36
N GLY A 278 -9.84 20.11 20.19
CA GLY A 278 -8.65 20.77 19.72
C GLY A 278 -8.87 22.24 19.39
N SER A 279 -8.00 22.79 18.56
CA SER A 279 -7.93 24.21 18.26
C SER A 279 -7.70 24.48 16.78
N GLU A 280 -7.82 25.74 16.36
CA GLU A 280 -7.49 26.13 14.98
C GLU A 280 -6.00 25.92 14.72
N SER A 281 -5.63 25.31 13.59
CA SER A 281 -4.23 25.13 13.24
C SER A 281 -3.62 26.46 12.78
N SER A 282 -2.73 27.07 13.57
CA SER A 282 -1.99 28.29 13.23
C SER A 282 -0.75 28.05 12.34
N GLY A 283 -0.57 26.82 11.84
CA GLY A 283 0.54 26.43 10.96
C GLY A 283 0.20 26.58 9.48
N SER A 284 1.12 27.13 8.70
CA SER A 284 1.05 27.37 7.25
C SER A 284 1.09 26.11 6.38
N GLY A 285 0.48 25.00 6.81
CA GLY A 285 0.09 23.96 5.87
C GLY A 285 -1.02 24.55 5.03
N SER A 286 -0.78 24.85 3.75
CA SER A 286 -1.77 25.53 2.91
C SER A 286 -3.10 24.80 3.03
N GLU A 287 -4.10 25.46 3.62
CA GLU A 287 -5.45 24.95 3.71
C GLU A 287 -5.86 24.51 2.30
N GLY A 288 -6.05 23.22 2.15
CA GLY A 288 -6.49 22.66 0.89
C GLY A 288 -7.87 23.19 0.58
N THR A 289 -8.00 24.12 -0.36
CA THR A 289 -9.29 24.69 -0.75
C THR A 289 -10.18 23.59 -1.30
N VAL A 290 -11.33 23.35 -0.65
CA VAL A 290 -12.37 22.49 -1.20
C VAL A 290 -13.31 23.36 -2.03
N VAL A 291 -13.50 23.02 -3.30
CA VAL A 291 -14.40 23.73 -4.21
C VAL A 291 -15.35 22.73 -4.86
N GLU A 292 -16.65 23.01 -4.78
CA GLU A 292 -17.65 22.26 -5.53
C GLU A 292 -17.81 22.85 -6.93
N VAL A 293 -17.83 22.01 -7.96
CA VAL A 293 -18.07 22.40 -9.35
C VAL A 293 -19.24 21.60 -9.92
N SER A 294 -20.08 22.23 -10.73
CA SER A 294 -21.27 21.61 -11.33
C SER A 294 -21.31 21.69 -12.86
N THR A 295 -20.29 22.30 -13.47
CA THR A 295 -20.20 22.50 -14.93
C THR A 295 -18.79 22.27 -15.44
N SER A 296 -18.63 21.93 -16.74
CA SER A 296 -17.33 21.83 -17.41
C SER A 296 -16.50 23.11 -17.32
N THR A 297 -17.14 24.28 -17.39
CA THR A 297 -16.47 25.59 -17.31
C THR A 297 -15.86 25.80 -15.92
N GLN A 298 -16.64 25.54 -14.86
CA GLN A 298 -16.14 25.62 -13.48
C GLN A 298 -14.99 24.64 -13.25
N LEU A 299 -15.15 23.37 -13.65
CA LEU A 299 -14.08 22.38 -13.54
C LEU A 299 -12.80 22.85 -14.24
N THR A 300 -12.90 23.34 -15.48
CA THR A 300 -11.74 23.85 -16.23
C THR A 300 -11.05 25.02 -15.50
N ALA A 301 -11.82 25.97 -14.96
CA ALA A 301 -11.28 27.12 -14.22
C ALA A 301 -10.57 26.69 -12.92
N GLU A 302 -11.14 25.73 -12.20
CA GLU A 302 -10.57 25.23 -10.95
C GLU A 302 -9.29 24.40 -11.16
N LEU A 303 -9.23 23.60 -12.25
CA LEU A 303 -8.02 22.87 -12.64
C LEU A 303 -6.89 23.82 -13.04
N ALA A 304 -7.20 24.89 -13.78
CA ALA A 304 -6.21 25.88 -14.22
C ALA A 304 -5.52 26.61 -13.06
N THR A 305 -6.18 26.71 -11.91
CA THR A 305 -5.68 27.40 -10.70
C THR A 305 -5.33 26.43 -9.57
N ALA A 306 -5.34 25.11 -9.82
CA ALA A 306 -5.08 24.14 -8.78
C ALA A 306 -3.66 24.24 -8.20
N THR A 307 -3.57 24.10 -6.88
CA THR A 307 -2.33 24.09 -6.08
C THR A 307 -2.43 22.97 -5.04
N ALA A 308 -1.30 22.62 -4.41
CA ALA A 308 -1.25 21.59 -3.38
C ALA A 308 -2.38 21.71 -2.34
N GLY A 309 -2.98 20.57 -1.99
CA GLY A 309 -4.10 20.44 -1.06
C GLY A 309 -5.48 20.74 -1.66
N LYS A 310 -5.57 21.35 -2.84
CA LYS A 310 -6.87 21.69 -3.42
C LYS A 310 -7.70 20.43 -3.71
N THR A 311 -8.95 20.44 -3.27
CA THR A 311 -9.93 19.38 -3.56
C THR A 311 -11.05 19.95 -4.42
N ILE A 312 -11.20 19.45 -5.64
CA ILE A 312 -12.26 19.83 -6.58
C ILE A 312 -13.30 18.71 -6.56
N VAL A 313 -14.49 19.02 -6.03
CA VAL A 313 -15.60 18.08 -5.87
C VAL A 313 -16.61 18.30 -6.98
N LEU A 314 -16.74 17.33 -7.88
CA LEU A 314 -17.67 17.37 -8.99
C LEU A 314 -19.06 16.91 -8.51
N ALA A 315 -20.05 17.79 -8.59
CA ALA A 315 -21.46 17.43 -8.39
C ALA A 315 -21.92 16.36 -9.41
N ASN A 316 -23.06 15.74 -9.13
CA ASN A 316 -23.65 14.78 -10.07
C ASN A 316 -23.99 15.51 -11.38
N GLY A 317 -23.64 14.90 -12.51
CA GLY A 317 -23.91 15.47 -13.82
C GLY A 317 -22.87 15.11 -14.85
N THR A 318 -23.03 15.68 -16.04
CA THR A 318 -22.21 15.40 -17.20
C THR A 318 -21.29 16.57 -17.52
N TYR A 319 -19.99 16.31 -17.56
CA TYR A 319 -18.91 17.25 -17.85
C TYR A 319 -18.37 16.93 -19.24
N SER A 320 -18.93 17.61 -20.25
CA SER A 320 -18.58 17.39 -21.65
C SER A 320 -17.54 18.39 -22.15
N ARG A 321 -16.55 17.91 -22.92
CA ARG A 321 -15.55 18.73 -23.61
C ARG A 321 -15.21 18.17 -25.00
N THR A 322 -14.72 19.04 -25.88
CA THR A 322 -14.08 18.65 -27.15
C THR A 322 -12.55 18.52 -27.03
N SER A 323 -11.96 19.10 -25.98
CA SER A 323 -10.53 19.03 -25.65
C SER A 323 -10.32 18.58 -24.20
N PRO A 324 -9.17 18.01 -23.82
CA PRO A 324 -8.99 17.42 -22.50
C PRO A 324 -9.26 18.41 -21.35
N PHE A 325 -9.78 17.92 -20.23
CA PHE A 325 -9.62 18.58 -18.94
C PHE A 325 -8.14 18.52 -18.55
N ALA A 326 -7.44 19.66 -18.71
CA ALA A 326 -6.01 19.73 -18.55
C ALA A 326 -5.62 19.98 -17.08
N VAL A 327 -4.78 19.10 -16.55
CA VAL A 327 -4.03 19.28 -15.30
C VAL A 327 -2.57 19.42 -15.69
N GLN A 328 -2.16 20.65 -15.98
CA GLN A 328 -0.86 20.93 -16.56
C GLN A 328 0.00 21.75 -15.59
N ASN A 329 1.23 21.29 -15.35
CA ASN A 329 2.19 21.92 -14.43
C ASN A 329 1.62 22.10 -13.01
N LYS A 330 0.84 21.12 -12.54
CA LYS A 330 0.17 21.16 -11.22
C LYS A 330 0.81 20.16 -10.28
N ASN A 331 1.36 20.67 -9.18
CA ASN A 331 2.13 19.86 -8.25
C ASN A 331 1.51 19.96 -6.85
N GLY A 332 0.90 18.85 -6.43
CA GLY A 332 0.59 18.62 -5.02
C GLY A 332 1.84 18.19 -4.25
N THR A 333 1.62 17.76 -3.02
CA THR A 333 2.64 17.06 -2.22
C THR A 333 2.08 15.77 -1.66
N ALA A 334 2.93 14.88 -1.13
CA ALA A 334 2.47 13.65 -0.50
C ALA A 334 1.43 13.90 0.61
N ASN A 335 1.60 14.98 1.39
CA ASN A 335 0.68 15.33 2.49
C ASN A 335 -0.48 16.24 2.05
N ALA A 336 -0.39 16.83 0.86
CA ALA A 336 -1.40 17.74 0.33
C ALA A 336 -1.55 17.54 -1.18
N PRO A 337 -2.12 16.40 -1.62
CA PRO A 337 -2.34 16.15 -3.04
C PRO A 337 -3.40 17.11 -3.62
N ILE A 338 -3.42 17.23 -4.95
CA ILE A 338 -4.52 17.85 -5.67
C ILE A 338 -5.55 16.75 -5.93
N VAL A 339 -6.73 16.86 -5.32
CA VAL A 339 -7.77 15.84 -5.41
C VAL A 339 -8.89 16.32 -6.33
N ILE A 340 -9.24 15.53 -7.33
CA ILE A 340 -10.36 15.77 -8.24
C ILE A 340 -11.28 14.58 -8.10
N LYS A 341 -12.45 14.77 -7.48
CA LYS A 341 -13.32 13.66 -7.10
C LYS A 341 -14.78 13.89 -7.42
N ALA A 342 -15.51 12.81 -7.70
CA ALA A 342 -16.97 12.87 -7.71
C ALA A 342 -17.50 13.07 -6.28
N LYS A 343 -18.56 13.88 -6.14
CA LYS A 343 -19.32 14.02 -4.89
C LYS A 343 -19.96 12.68 -4.51
N ASN A 344 -20.59 12.03 -5.50
CA ASN A 344 -21.11 10.68 -5.39
C ASN A 344 -20.44 9.82 -6.48
N ARG A 345 -19.79 8.72 -6.07
CA ARG A 345 -19.01 7.86 -6.96
C ARG A 345 -19.82 7.43 -8.20
N GLY A 346 -19.22 7.57 -9.38
CA GLY A 346 -19.80 7.22 -10.67
C GLY A 346 -20.86 8.19 -11.20
N GLN A 347 -21.24 9.22 -10.43
CA GLN A 347 -22.30 10.18 -10.82
C GLN A 347 -21.76 11.48 -11.44
N ALA A 348 -20.44 11.72 -11.39
CA ALA A 348 -19.77 12.74 -12.19
C ALA A 348 -19.24 12.10 -13.49
N ILE A 349 -19.96 12.33 -14.59
CA ILE A 349 -19.72 11.67 -15.88
C ILE A 349 -18.87 12.58 -16.76
N ILE A 350 -17.68 12.12 -17.15
CA ILE A 350 -16.78 12.78 -18.09
C ILE A 350 -17.13 12.31 -19.50
N SER A 351 -17.59 13.24 -20.35
CA SER A 351 -18.12 12.91 -21.68
C SER A 351 -17.60 13.85 -22.78
N GLY A 352 -18.17 13.74 -23.98
CA GLY A 352 -17.74 14.51 -25.14
C GLY A 352 -16.62 13.79 -25.87
N ALA A 353 -15.76 14.53 -26.56
CA ALA A 353 -14.70 13.96 -27.39
C ALA A 353 -13.37 13.73 -26.63
N SER A 354 -13.27 14.02 -25.33
CA SER A 354 -12.02 13.87 -24.58
C SER A 354 -12.25 13.74 -23.08
N GLY A 355 -11.28 13.14 -22.37
CA GLY A 355 -11.28 13.03 -20.91
C GLY A 355 -10.27 13.95 -20.25
N PHE A 356 -9.41 13.42 -19.38
CA PHE A 356 -8.36 14.17 -18.67
C PHE A 356 -6.98 14.00 -19.30
N ARG A 357 -6.16 15.06 -19.25
CA ARG A 357 -4.72 14.99 -19.49
C ARG A 357 -3.98 15.59 -18.31
N VAL A 358 -3.23 14.74 -17.60
CA VAL A 358 -2.35 15.13 -16.49
C VAL A 358 -0.94 15.20 -17.05
N GLU A 359 -0.39 16.41 -17.14
CA GLU A 359 0.85 16.69 -17.85
C GLU A 359 1.81 17.47 -16.96
N ASN A 360 3.07 17.02 -16.87
CA ASN A 360 4.14 17.63 -16.06
C ASN A 360 3.67 17.96 -14.63
N SER A 361 2.92 17.04 -14.03
CA SER A 361 2.20 17.25 -12.78
C SER A 361 2.51 16.15 -11.78
N SER A 362 2.28 16.42 -10.49
CA SER A 362 2.57 15.45 -9.43
C SER A 362 1.58 15.49 -8.29
N HIS A 363 1.45 14.35 -7.59
CA HIS A 363 0.54 14.19 -6.45
C HIS A 363 -0.90 14.62 -6.77
N VAL A 364 -1.43 14.11 -7.88
CA VAL A 364 -2.81 14.34 -8.35
C VAL A 364 -3.63 13.08 -8.13
N VAL A 365 -4.86 13.21 -7.66
CA VAL A 365 -5.80 12.09 -7.45
C VAL A 365 -7.04 12.30 -8.30
N LEU A 366 -7.39 11.33 -9.16
CA LEU A 366 -8.71 11.25 -9.81
C LEU A 366 -9.51 10.14 -9.12
N ASP A 367 -10.56 10.51 -8.38
CA ASP A 367 -11.35 9.59 -7.54
C ASP A 367 -12.84 9.58 -7.91
N GLY A 368 -13.36 8.39 -8.24
CA GLY A 368 -14.79 8.18 -8.30
C GLY A 368 -15.49 8.70 -9.56
N LEU A 369 -14.76 9.04 -10.61
CA LEU A 369 -15.32 9.56 -11.87
C LEU A 369 -15.81 8.44 -12.79
N LYS A 370 -16.75 8.75 -13.68
CA LYS A 370 -17.17 7.84 -14.76
C LYS A 370 -16.79 8.42 -16.11
N PHE A 371 -15.99 7.71 -16.90
CA PHE A 371 -15.56 8.13 -18.23
C PHE A 371 -16.41 7.48 -19.31
N THR A 372 -17.02 8.31 -20.17
CA THR A 372 -17.84 7.89 -21.32
C THR A 372 -17.55 8.74 -22.55
N ASN A 373 -16.35 9.34 -22.65
CA ASN A 373 -15.97 10.14 -23.82
C ASN A 373 -15.91 9.25 -25.08
N THR A 374 -16.32 9.80 -26.22
CA THR A 374 -16.56 9.07 -27.48
C THR A 374 -15.32 9.01 -28.38
N SER A 375 -14.26 9.71 -28.00
CA SER A 375 -13.02 9.85 -28.76
C SER A 375 -11.89 10.19 -27.80
N ASN A 376 -10.65 10.00 -28.24
CA ASN A 376 -9.42 10.19 -27.45
C ASN A 376 -9.39 9.36 -26.15
N SER A 377 -8.23 9.27 -25.52
CA SER A 377 -8.12 8.57 -24.24
C SER A 377 -8.93 9.26 -23.15
N ALA A 378 -9.50 8.44 -22.26
CA ALA A 378 -10.18 8.89 -21.06
C ALA A 378 -9.22 9.59 -20.11
N VAL A 379 -8.01 9.06 -19.98
CA VAL A 379 -6.94 9.67 -19.21
C VAL A 379 -5.61 9.52 -19.95
N VAL A 380 -4.83 10.59 -20.00
CA VAL A 380 -3.42 10.58 -20.42
C VAL A 380 -2.59 11.11 -19.26
N LEU A 381 -1.64 10.31 -18.78
CA LEU A 381 -0.58 10.73 -17.86
C LEU A 381 0.68 10.97 -18.68
N GLU A 382 1.20 12.19 -18.65
CA GLU A 382 2.33 12.60 -19.48
C GLU A 382 3.39 13.33 -18.65
N GLY A 383 4.56 12.72 -18.52
CA GLY A 383 5.66 13.24 -17.70
C GLY A 383 5.23 13.57 -16.26
N SER A 384 4.29 12.78 -15.73
CA SER A 384 3.65 13.03 -14.44
C SER A 384 3.90 11.87 -13.49
N HIS A 385 4.02 12.16 -12.20
CA HIS A 385 4.40 11.17 -11.21
C HIS A 385 3.61 11.27 -9.91
N HIS A 386 3.52 10.18 -9.16
CA HIS A 386 2.68 10.14 -7.94
C HIS A 386 1.21 10.52 -8.23
N VAL A 387 0.73 10.25 -9.45
CA VAL A 387 -0.68 10.40 -9.82
C VAL A 387 -1.43 9.12 -9.42
N ARG A 388 -2.58 9.26 -8.79
CA ARG A 388 -3.46 8.15 -8.42
C ARG A 388 -4.78 8.21 -9.17
N LEU A 389 -5.08 7.17 -9.94
CA LEU A 389 -6.39 6.95 -10.56
C LEU A 389 -7.10 5.89 -9.75
N THR A 390 -8.11 6.28 -8.96
CA THR A 390 -8.78 5.34 -8.04
C THR A 390 -10.30 5.35 -8.15
N ARG A 391 -10.91 4.16 -8.07
CA ARG A 391 -12.37 4.01 -7.97
C ARG A 391 -13.14 4.66 -9.12
N ASN A 392 -12.54 4.72 -10.31
CA ASN A 392 -13.18 5.26 -11.51
C ASN A 392 -13.80 4.14 -12.34
N THR A 393 -14.88 4.46 -13.05
CA THR A 393 -15.48 3.58 -14.07
C THR A 393 -15.06 4.07 -15.45
N PHE A 394 -14.42 3.22 -16.24
CA PHE A 394 -14.13 3.45 -17.65
C PHE A 394 -15.13 2.65 -18.48
N ALA A 395 -16.02 3.34 -19.17
CA ALA A 395 -17.08 2.74 -19.99
C ALA A 395 -17.26 3.54 -21.28
N LEU A 396 -16.17 3.66 -22.05
CA LEU A 396 -16.17 4.46 -23.28
C LEU A 396 -16.95 3.70 -24.35
N PRO A 397 -17.90 4.36 -25.04
CA PRO A 397 -18.64 3.72 -26.12
C PRO A 397 -17.70 3.39 -27.28
N SER A 398 -17.99 2.30 -27.99
CA SER A 398 -17.24 1.91 -29.18
C SER A 398 -17.26 3.03 -30.24
N SER A 399 -16.08 3.42 -30.70
CA SER A 399 -15.91 4.30 -31.85
C SER A 399 -15.94 3.54 -33.18
N GLY A 400 -15.81 2.22 -33.14
CA GLY A 400 -15.64 1.35 -34.32
C GLY A 400 -14.21 1.36 -34.90
N GLY A 401 -13.27 2.03 -34.22
CA GLY A 401 -11.86 2.12 -34.59
C GLY A 401 -10.92 1.65 -33.48
N GLY A 402 -9.75 2.28 -33.40
CA GLY A 402 -8.76 2.06 -32.35
C GLY A 402 -8.80 3.15 -31.28
N LEU A 403 -8.84 2.77 -30.02
CA LEU A 403 -8.89 3.70 -28.90
C LEU A 403 -8.20 3.14 -27.65
N MET A 404 -7.13 3.80 -27.24
CA MET A 404 -6.51 3.58 -25.92
C MET A 404 -7.33 4.29 -24.85
N TRP A 405 -7.70 3.63 -23.76
CA TRP A 405 -8.51 4.26 -22.71
C TRP A 405 -7.64 5.03 -21.72
N LEU A 406 -6.52 4.44 -21.30
CA LEU A 406 -5.53 5.06 -20.42
C LEU A 406 -4.13 4.98 -21.06
N GLN A 407 -3.49 6.14 -21.23
CA GLN A 407 -2.10 6.22 -21.68
C GLN A 407 -1.21 6.73 -20.54
N VAL A 408 -0.07 6.08 -20.34
CA VAL A 408 1.00 6.52 -19.43
C VAL A 408 2.27 6.71 -20.23
N ARG A 409 2.78 7.94 -20.27
CA ARG A 409 3.90 8.32 -21.14
C ARG A 409 4.69 9.50 -20.63
N GLY A 410 5.68 9.90 -21.42
CA GLY A 410 6.43 11.12 -21.24
C GLY A 410 7.64 10.99 -20.33
N THR A 411 8.59 11.90 -20.52
CA THR A 411 9.83 11.96 -19.73
C THR A 411 9.50 12.22 -18.26
N ASN A 412 10.16 11.51 -17.33
CA ASN A 412 9.95 11.66 -15.88
C ASN A 412 8.59 11.15 -15.35
N SER A 413 7.87 10.33 -16.12
CA SER A 413 6.70 9.61 -15.59
C SER A 413 7.14 8.46 -14.68
N HIS A 414 6.64 8.41 -13.44
CA HIS A 414 6.96 7.35 -12.48
C HIS A 414 6.03 7.33 -11.25
N HIS A 415 6.05 6.26 -10.46
CA HIS A 415 5.34 6.15 -9.18
C HIS A 415 3.84 6.48 -9.25
N ASN A 416 3.21 6.26 -10.41
CA ASN A 416 1.78 6.40 -10.59
C ASN A 416 1.06 5.15 -10.08
N ARG A 417 -0.15 5.32 -9.56
CA ARG A 417 -0.98 4.23 -9.03
C ARG A 417 -2.33 4.19 -9.74
N ILE A 418 -2.64 3.07 -10.35
CA ILE A 418 -3.93 2.81 -11.02
C ILE A 418 -4.60 1.71 -10.20
N ASP A 419 -5.55 2.09 -9.35
CA ASP A 419 -6.13 1.14 -8.39
C ASP A 419 -7.64 1.18 -8.25
N ARG A 420 -8.28 0.02 -7.97
CA ARG A 420 -9.71 -0.05 -7.64
C ARG A 420 -10.63 0.48 -8.74
N ASN A 421 -10.17 0.50 -9.99
CA ASN A 421 -10.99 0.95 -11.11
C ASN A 421 -11.76 -0.21 -11.73
N ASP A 422 -12.83 0.14 -12.42
CA ASP A 422 -13.65 -0.76 -13.23
C ASP A 422 -13.41 -0.40 -14.71
N PHE A 423 -12.92 -1.37 -15.48
CA PHE A 423 -12.54 -1.23 -16.88
C PHE A 423 -13.27 -2.26 -17.73
N GLY A 424 -14.35 -1.85 -18.39
CA GLY A 424 -15.08 -2.72 -19.30
C GLY A 424 -16.52 -2.26 -19.57
N MET A 425 -17.19 -2.77 -20.60
CA MET A 425 -16.68 -3.61 -21.70
C MET A 425 -15.94 -2.76 -22.75
N LYS A 426 -14.93 -3.31 -23.46
CA LYS A 426 -14.21 -2.61 -24.54
C LYS A 426 -14.19 -3.41 -25.84
N SER A 427 -14.69 -2.80 -26.92
CA SER A 427 -14.71 -3.42 -28.26
C SER A 427 -13.79 -2.85 -29.31
N ASP A 428 -13.41 -1.58 -29.17
CA ASP A 428 -12.44 -0.93 -30.07
C ASP A 428 -11.08 -1.63 -30.02
N THR A 429 -10.29 -1.51 -31.08
CA THR A 429 -8.87 -1.94 -31.08
C THR A 429 -8.01 -0.95 -30.28
N GLU A 430 -6.69 -1.14 -30.31
CA GLU A 430 -5.69 -0.58 -29.40
C GLU A 430 -5.79 -1.08 -27.95
N PRO A 431 -4.68 -1.04 -27.18
CA PRO A 431 -4.69 -1.50 -25.80
C PRO A 431 -5.69 -0.73 -24.94
N LEU A 432 -6.25 -1.37 -23.91
CA LEU A 432 -7.06 -0.67 -22.91
C LEU A 432 -6.18 0.27 -22.08
N ILE A 433 -5.09 -0.25 -21.48
CA ILE A 433 -4.02 0.54 -20.87
C ILE A 433 -2.75 0.43 -21.71
N ALA A 434 -2.15 1.56 -22.06
CA ALA A 434 -0.90 1.61 -22.82
C ALA A 434 0.19 2.42 -22.10
N TYR A 435 1.36 1.83 -21.96
CA TYR A 435 2.59 2.50 -21.55
C TYR A 435 3.46 2.74 -22.76
N GLU A 436 3.72 4.01 -23.07
CA GLU A 436 4.45 4.44 -24.25
C GLU A 436 5.50 5.43 -23.75
N GLY A 437 6.80 5.23 -24.01
CA GLY A 437 7.80 6.23 -23.62
C GLY A 437 7.52 7.62 -24.23
N GLN A 438 8.38 8.61 -24.00
CA GLN A 438 8.24 9.93 -24.64
C GLN A 438 8.16 9.78 -26.17
N ASP A 439 6.98 10.12 -26.74
CA ASP A 439 6.68 9.99 -28.18
C ASP A 439 7.01 8.59 -28.75
N GLY A 440 6.76 7.54 -27.95
CA GLY A 440 7.05 6.16 -28.32
C GLY A 440 8.54 5.77 -28.27
N SER A 441 9.38 6.63 -27.68
CA SER A 441 10.83 6.46 -27.57
C SER A 441 11.32 6.63 -26.11
N GLY A 442 12.60 6.35 -25.85
CA GLY A 442 13.22 6.62 -24.55
C GLY A 442 12.88 5.62 -23.45
N GLN A 443 12.50 6.12 -22.27
CA GLN A 443 12.22 5.33 -21.06
C GLN A 443 10.70 5.27 -20.83
N ILE A 444 10.18 4.09 -20.51
CA ILE A 444 8.79 3.92 -20.06
C ILE A 444 8.62 4.45 -18.63
N SER A 445 7.38 4.71 -18.23
CA SER A 445 7.11 5.07 -16.83
C SER A 445 7.62 4.00 -15.86
N GLN A 446 8.16 4.43 -14.72
CA GLN A 446 8.86 3.55 -13.78
C GLN A 446 8.19 3.48 -12.40
N TYR A 447 8.29 2.32 -11.74
CA TYR A 447 7.75 2.09 -10.38
C TYR A 447 6.25 2.37 -10.24
N ASP A 448 5.51 2.28 -11.34
CA ASP A 448 4.06 2.39 -11.31
C ASP A 448 3.44 1.10 -10.76
N ILE A 449 2.27 1.24 -10.13
CA ILE A 449 1.52 0.14 -9.53
C ILE A 449 0.12 0.08 -10.16
N ILE A 450 -0.24 -1.08 -10.70
CA ILE A 450 -1.59 -1.39 -11.22
C ILE A 450 -2.18 -2.46 -10.31
N GLU A 451 -3.18 -2.12 -9.49
CA GLU A 451 -3.70 -3.06 -8.50
C GLU A 451 -5.18 -2.95 -8.13
N TYR A 452 -5.79 -4.07 -7.72
CA TYR A 452 -7.21 -4.11 -7.35
C TYR A 452 -8.16 -3.61 -8.44
N ASN A 453 -7.77 -3.64 -9.72
CA ASN A 453 -8.65 -3.26 -10.81
C ASN A 453 -9.45 -4.47 -11.30
N TYR A 454 -10.68 -4.20 -11.73
CA TYR A 454 -11.50 -5.16 -12.45
C TYR A 454 -11.43 -4.87 -13.94
N PHE A 455 -10.72 -5.72 -14.68
CA PHE A 455 -10.69 -5.69 -16.14
C PHE A 455 -11.65 -6.75 -16.66
N HIS A 456 -12.62 -6.35 -17.46
CA HIS A 456 -13.60 -7.29 -17.96
C HIS A 456 -14.11 -7.01 -19.36
N ASP A 457 -14.50 -8.09 -20.05
CA ASP A 457 -15.19 -8.06 -21.33
C ASP A 457 -14.47 -7.18 -22.38
N VAL A 458 -13.17 -7.45 -22.56
CA VAL A 458 -12.36 -6.85 -23.63
C VAL A 458 -12.45 -7.76 -24.83
N GLY A 459 -13.21 -7.40 -25.85
CA GLY A 459 -13.50 -8.27 -26.98
C GLY A 459 -14.40 -7.58 -28.01
N PRO A 460 -14.63 -8.15 -29.21
CA PRO A 460 -14.29 -9.51 -29.60
C PRO A 460 -12.82 -9.66 -29.98
N TRP A 461 -12.40 -10.93 -30.12
CA TRP A 461 -11.07 -11.34 -30.55
C TRP A 461 -10.65 -10.69 -31.89
N VAL A 462 -9.42 -10.19 -31.93
CA VAL A 462 -8.70 -9.79 -33.13
C VAL A 462 -7.32 -10.43 -33.16
N ALA A 463 -6.69 -10.47 -34.33
CA ALA A 463 -5.38 -11.10 -34.47
C ALA A 463 -4.25 -10.38 -33.70
N ASN A 464 -4.35 -9.06 -33.51
CA ASN A 464 -3.35 -8.22 -32.85
C ASN A 464 -3.91 -6.83 -32.54
N GLY A 465 -3.44 -6.21 -31.46
CA GLY A 465 -3.65 -4.79 -31.14
C GLY A 465 -4.94 -4.54 -30.37
N LYS A 466 -5.24 -5.38 -29.37
CA LYS A 466 -6.34 -5.18 -28.41
C LYS A 466 -5.96 -5.72 -27.03
N GLU A 467 -4.70 -5.51 -26.63
CA GLU A 467 -4.21 -5.92 -25.32
C GLU A 467 -5.05 -5.29 -24.20
N THR A 468 -5.30 -5.99 -23.09
CA THR A 468 -5.89 -5.33 -21.91
C THR A 468 -4.85 -4.39 -21.29
N ILE A 469 -3.60 -4.85 -21.17
CA ILE A 469 -2.48 -4.01 -20.75
C ILE A 469 -1.31 -4.20 -21.71
N ARG A 470 -0.79 -3.10 -22.26
CA ARG A 470 0.49 -3.05 -22.97
C ARG A 470 1.52 -2.25 -22.16
N LEU A 471 2.47 -2.94 -21.55
CA LEU A 471 3.50 -2.35 -20.68
C LEU A 471 4.80 -2.09 -21.46
N GLY A 472 4.82 -1.03 -22.26
CA GLY A 472 5.93 -0.62 -23.11
C GLY A 472 5.66 -0.84 -24.61
N LEU A 473 6.71 -0.68 -25.42
CA LEU A 473 6.67 -0.87 -26.87
C LEU A 473 7.85 -1.73 -27.31
N SER A 474 7.74 -2.35 -28.48
CA SER A 474 8.80 -3.21 -29.03
C SER A 474 10.14 -2.47 -29.21
N GLY A 475 10.11 -1.20 -29.62
CA GLY A 475 11.31 -0.34 -29.68
C GLY A 475 11.89 0.03 -28.31
N LEU A 476 11.17 -0.23 -27.22
CA LEU A 476 11.51 0.10 -25.83
C LEU A 476 11.83 -1.15 -24.99
N THR A 477 12.11 -2.28 -25.64
CA THR A 477 12.34 -3.57 -24.98
C THR A 477 13.37 -3.49 -23.82
N LEU A 478 14.46 -2.74 -24.00
CA LEU A 478 15.53 -2.61 -22.98
C LEU A 478 15.24 -1.56 -21.89
N SER A 479 14.07 -0.93 -21.94
CA SER A 479 13.62 0.05 -20.95
C SER A 479 13.29 -0.66 -19.63
N HIS A 480 13.87 -0.24 -18.51
CA HIS A 480 13.59 -0.83 -17.20
C HIS A 480 12.42 -0.13 -16.53
N GLY A 481 11.28 -0.82 -16.41
CA GLY A 481 10.07 -0.27 -15.80
C GLY A 481 10.04 -0.37 -14.28
N TYR A 482 10.43 -1.50 -13.69
CA TYR A 482 10.19 -1.75 -12.25
C TYR A 482 8.71 -1.60 -11.84
N ASN A 483 7.80 -1.72 -12.81
CA ASN A 483 6.38 -1.58 -12.57
C ASN A 483 5.82 -2.87 -11.97
N THR A 484 4.77 -2.74 -11.15
CA THR A 484 4.11 -3.87 -10.48
C THR A 484 2.64 -3.96 -10.90
N ILE A 485 2.24 -5.10 -11.47
CA ILE A 485 0.85 -5.45 -11.75
C ILE A 485 0.44 -6.50 -10.71
N GLN A 486 -0.44 -6.15 -9.78
CA GLN A 486 -0.81 -7.06 -8.69
C GLN A 486 -2.26 -7.01 -8.25
N TYR A 487 -2.80 -8.10 -7.73
CA TYR A 487 -4.16 -8.15 -7.16
C TYR A 487 -5.26 -7.66 -8.13
N ASN A 488 -5.12 -7.86 -9.44
CA ASN A 488 -6.16 -7.54 -10.41
C ASN A 488 -6.93 -8.80 -10.83
N VAL A 489 -8.16 -8.60 -11.30
CA VAL A 489 -8.93 -9.63 -12.00
C VAL A 489 -9.04 -9.27 -13.48
N PHE A 490 -8.72 -10.23 -14.33
CA PHE A 490 -8.93 -10.21 -15.77
C PHE A 490 -10.00 -11.24 -16.11
N GLN A 491 -11.20 -10.80 -16.48
CA GLN A 491 -12.33 -11.68 -16.72
C GLN A 491 -12.88 -11.50 -18.13
N ASN A 492 -12.93 -12.56 -18.93
CA ASN A 492 -13.34 -12.49 -20.35
C ASN A 492 -12.55 -11.42 -21.13
N CYS A 493 -11.24 -11.31 -20.85
CA CYS A 493 -10.36 -10.39 -21.56
C CYS A 493 -9.91 -10.97 -22.90
N ASP A 494 -10.86 -11.25 -23.77
CA ASP A 494 -10.74 -12.05 -25.00
C ASP A 494 -10.39 -11.21 -26.24
N GLY A 495 -9.58 -10.17 -26.05
CA GLY A 495 -9.35 -9.14 -27.06
C GLY A 495 -8.46 -9.62 -28.18
N GLU A 496 -7.40 -10.35 -27.85
CA GLU A 496 -6.35 -10.82 -28.76
C GLU A 496 -5.44 -11.85 -28.05
N PRO A 497 -4.42 -12.45 -28.70
CA PRO A 497 -3.52 -13.40 -28.06
C PRO A 497 -2.73 -12.91 -26.84
N GLU A 498 -2.65 -11.60 -26.59
CA GLU A 498 -1.93 -11.01 -25.46
C GLU A 498 -2.88 -10.25 -24.52
N ILE A 499 -3.34 -10.89 -23.42
CA ILE A 499 -4.16 -10.21 -22.39
C ILE A 499 -3.32 -9.09 -21.75
N VAL A 500 -2.14 -9.47 -21.26
CA VAL A 500 -1.11 -8.55 -20.76
C VAL A 500 0.13 -8.75 -21.61
N SER A 501 0.54 -7.72 -22.34
CA SER A 501 1.77 -7.72 -23.13
C SER A 501 2.85 -6.85 -22.47
N VAL A 502 3.79 -7.49 -21.79
CA VAL A 502 4.96 -6.83 -21.20
C VAL A 502 6.01 -6.65 -22.29
N LYS A 503 6.30 -5.38 -22.62
CA LYS A 503 7.26 -5.01 -23.68
C LYS A 503 8.43 -4.18 -23.12
N SER A 504 8.82 -4.46 -21.88
CA SER A 504 9.87 -3.76 -21.11
C SER A 504 10.49 -4.69 -20.07
N SER A 505 11.54 -4.22 -19.39
CA SER A 505 12.40 -5.02 -18.51
C SER A 505 12.19 -4.74 -17.02
N SER A 506 12.59 -5.70 -16.17
CA SER A 506 12.59 -5.60 -14.70
C SER A 506 11.23 -5.33 -14.04
N ASN A 507 10.12 -5.73 -14.65
CA ASN A 507 8.78 -5.60 -14.07
C ASN A 507 8.39 -6.81 -13.22
N THR A 508 7.37 -6.62 -12.39
CA THR A 508 6.76 -7.69 -11.58
C THR A 508 5.27 -7.83 -11.90
N VAL A 509 4.83 -9.06 -12.17
CA VAL A 509 3.40 -9.40 -12.31
C VAL A 509 3.05 -10.51 -11.34
N ARG A 510 2.24 -10.21 -10.32
CA ARG A 510 2.01 -11.15 -9.21
C ARG A 510 0.60 -11.11 -8.63
N PHE A 511 0.13 -12.20 -8.05
CA PHE A 511 -1.15 -12.22 -7.30
C PHE A 511 -2.38 -11.80 -8.12
N ASN A 512 -2.32 -11.85 -9.45
CA ASN A 512 -3.46 -11.56 -10.30
C ASN A 512 -4.26 -12.84 -10.57
N THR A 513 -5.55 -12.67 -10.89
CA THR A 513 -6.42 -13.77 -11.32
C THR A 513 -6.91 -13.53 -12.74
N PHE A 514 -6.62 -14.48 -13.62
CA PHE A 514 -7.13 -14.55 -14.99
C PHE A 514 -8.27 -15.57 -15.00
N LEU A 515 -9.49 -15.10 -15.16
CA LEU A 515 -10.71 -15.90 -15.10
C LEU A 515 -11.31 -15.99 -16.51
N THR A 516 -11.43 -17.22 -17.01
CA THR A 516 -12.09 -17.54 -18.30
C THR A 516 -11.69 -16.61 -19.44
N SER A 517 -10.42 -16.19 -19.47
CA SER A 517 -9.90 -15.22 -20.44
C SER A 517 -9.08 -15.90 -21.51
N LYS A 518 -9.33 -15.52 -22.76
CA LYS A 518 -8.66 -15.99 -23.96
C LYS A 518 -7.41 -15.16 -24.26
N GLY A 519 -6.29 -15.83 -24.48
CA GLY A 519 -4.96 -15.25 -24.65
C GLY A 519 -4.05 -15.50 -23.44
N SER A 520 -2.83 -14.96 -23.48
CA SER A 520 -1.80 -15.18 -22.44
C SER A 520 -1.33 -13.89 -21.76
N LEU A 521 -0.76 -14.04 -20.56
CA LEU A 521 0.23 -13.10 -20.04
C LEU A 521 1.52 -13.31 -20.84
N THR A 522 1.86 -12.36 -21.72
CA THR A 522 3.02 -12.47 -22.60
C THR A 522 4.14 -11.52 -22.16
N LEU A 523 5.29 -12.09 -21.79
CA LEU A 523 6.58 -11.39 -21.72
C LEU A 523 7.11 -11.24 -23.14
N ARG A 524 6.53 -10.28 -23.86
CA ARG A 524 6.62 -10.15 -25.30
C ARG A 524 7.94 -9.56 -25.76
N HIS A 525 8.47 -8.64 -24.97
CA HIS A 525 9.80 -8.04 -25.09
C HIS A 525 10.35 -7.71 -23.69
N GLY A 526 11.63 -7.37 -23.62
CA GLY A 526 12.35 -7.05 -22.39
C GLY A 526 12.93 -8.27 -21.67
N HIS A 527 13.60 -8.01 -20.56
CA HIS A 527 14.40 -8.98 -19.80
C HIS A 527 14.14 -8.84 -18.30
N ASN A 528 14.52 -9.86 -17.52
CA ASN A 528 14.55 -9.81 -16.06
C ASN A 528 13.18 -9.50 -15.41
N ASN A 529 12.08 -9.81 -16.08
CA ASN A 529 10.74 -9.74 -15.50
C ASN A 529 10.47 -10.92 -14.55
N SER A 530 9.71 -10.68 -13.48
CA SER A 530 9.26 -11.70 -12.53
C SER A 530 7.74 -11.87 -12.61
N VAL A 531 7.27 -13.10 -12.79
CA VAL A 531 5.84 -13.45 -12.84
C VAL A 531 5.57 -14.56 -11.84
N TYR A 532 4.83 -14.25 -10.76
CA TYR A 532 4.67 -15.23 -9.69
C TYR A 532 3.36 -15.18 -8.92
N SER A 533 2.95 -16.33 -8.39
CA SER A 533 1.74 -16.46 -7.57
C SER A 533 0.49 -15.86 -8.24
N ASN A 534 0.39 -15.96 -9.56
CA ASN A 534 -0.83 -15.64 -10.31
C ASN A 534 -1.68 -16.89 -10.50
N PHE A 535 -2.99 -16.71 -10.62
CA PHE A 535 -3.97 -17.78 -10.85
C PHE A 535 -4.55 -17.65 -12.26
N PHE A 536 -4.44 -18.71 -13.06
CA PHE A 536 -5.02 -18.81 -14.40
C PHE A 536 -6.08 -19.90 -14.39
N LEU A 537 -7.35 -19.49 -14.41
CA LEU A 537 -8.50 -20.35 -14.20
C LEU A 537 -9.37 -20.34 -15.46
N GLY A 538 -9.17 -21.35 -16.31
CA GLY A 538 -9.98 -21.59 -17.49
C GLY A 538 -11.28 -22.34 -17.18
N ASP A 539 -12.13 -22.46 -18.18
CA ASP A 539 -13.34 -23.29 -18.14
C ASP A 539 -13.14 -24.67 -18.79
N GLY A 540 -11.99 -24.89 -19.43
CA GLY A 540 -11.67 -26.11 -20.17
C GLY A 540 -12.46 -26.27 -21.47
N VAL A 541 -13.16 -25.21 -21.92
CA VAL A 541 -14.07 -25.23 -23.06
C VAL A 541 -13.68 -24.20 -24.11
N GLU A 542 -13.56 -22.91 -23.73
CA GLU A 542 -13.20 -21.84 -24.68
C GLU A 542 -11.76 -22.05 -25.16
N SER A 543 -11.54 -21.91 -26.48
CA SER A 543 -10.21 -22.13 -27.06
C SER A 543 -9.23 -21.03 -26.64
N ASP A 544 -7.93 -21.34 -26.71
CA ASP A 544 -6.86 -20.37 -26.50
C ASP A 544 -6.89 -19.68 -25.12
N GLN A 545 -7.46 -20.33 -24.10
CA GLN A 545 -7.21 -19.95 -22.71
C GLN A 545 -5.79 -20.41 -22.36
N GLU A 546 -4.83 -19.49 -22.42
CA GLU A 546 -3.40 -19.74 -22.23
C GLU A 546 -2.93 -19.18 -20.88
N GLY A 547 -1.75 -19.60 -20.44
CA GLY A 547 -1.12 -19.06 -19.23
C GLY A 547 -0.07 -18.00 -19.55
N ILE A 548 1.21 -18.38 -19.41
CA ILE A 548 2.36 -17.47 -19.57
C ILE A 548 3.13 -17.81 -20.83
N ARG A 549 3.40 -16.82 -21.68
CA ARG A 549 4.29 -16.91 -22.83
C ARG A 549 5.47 -15.97 -22.69
N MET A 550 6.69 -16.37 -23.06
CA MET A 550 7.87 -15.51 -22.86
C MET A 550 8.93 -15.52 -23.97
N PHE A 551 9.54 -14.36 -24.17
CA PHE A 551 10.72 -14.11 -24.98
C PHE A 551 11.74 -13.31 -24.16
N GLY A 552 13.01 -13.34 -24.53
CA GLY A 552 14.05 -12.59 -23.82
C GLY A 552 14.60 -13.31 -22.58
N ASN A 553 15.39 -12.59 -21.78
CA ASN A 553 16.34 -13.20 -20.87
C ASN A 553 15.95 -13.06 -19.40
N ASP A 554 16.50 -13.96 -18.57
CA ASP A 554 16.60 -13.81 -17.11
C ASP A 554 15.23 -13.71 -16.39
N HIS A 555 14.17 -14.23 -17.02
CA HIS A 555 12.83 -14.23 -16.44
C HIS A 555 12.71 -15.20 -15.27
N LYS A 556 11.91 -14.82 -14.26
CA LYS A 556 11.57 -15.68 -13.13
C LYS A 556 10.08 -15.96 -13.14
N ILE A 557 9.68 -17.20 -13.35
CA ILE A 557 8.29 -17.65 -13.44
C ILE A 557 8.06 -18.70 -12.36
N TYR A 558 7.41 -18.33 -11.27
CA TYR A 558 7.32 -19.21 -10.11
C TYR A 558 6.04 -19.13 -9.30
N ASN A 559 5.68 -20.20 -8.59
CA ASN A 559 4.46 -20.27 -7.77
C ASN A 559 3.15 -19.95 -8.51
N ASN A 560 3.12 -19.96 -9.85
CA ASN A 560 1.88 -19.70 -10.57
C ASN A 560 1.02 -20.98 -10.60
N TYR A 561 -0.29 -20.78 -10.52
CA TYR A 561 -1.29 -21.85 -10.55
C TYR A 561 -2.12 -21.76 -11.83
N PHE A 562 -2.29 -22.88 -12.52
CA PHE A 562 -3.02 -22.97 -13.79
C PHE A 562 -4.01 -24.14 -13.71
N GLU A 563 -5.27 -23.91 -14.06
CA GLU A 563 -6.29 -24.95 -14.07
C GLU A 563 -7.23 -24.82 -15.26
N ASN A 564 -7.57 -25.96 -15.88
CA ASN A 564 -8.52 -26.07 -16.99
C ASN A 564 -8.21 -25.16 -18.19
N LEU A 565 -6.92 -24.96 -18.49
CA LEU A 565 -6.51 -24.18 -19.67
C LEU A 565 -6.60 -25.03 -20.94
N THR A 566 -7.10 -24.43 -22.02
CA THR A 566 -7.24 -25.11 -23.32
C THR A 566 -6.02 -24.92 -24.22
N GLY A 567 -5.18 -23.91 -23.95
CA GLY A 567 -3.88 -23.66 -24.60
C GLY A 567 -2.67 -24.06 -23.73
N GLU A 568 -1.49 -23.52 -24.05
CA GLU A 568 -0.27 -23.72 -23.26
C GLU A 568 -0.31 -22.98 -21.92
N ALA A 569 -0.07 -23.70 -20.82
CA ALA A 569 0.03 -23.08 -19.49
C ALA A 569 1.32 -22.28 -19.31
N ILE A 570 2.47 -22.83 -19.73
CA ILE A 570 3.74 -22.08 -19.76
C ILE A 570 4.46 -22.37 -21.07
N TYR A 571 4.76 -21.32 -21.84
CA TYR A 571 5.35 -21.44 -23.16
C TYR A 571 6.63 -20.60 -23.32
N LEU A 572 7.74 -21.29 -23.63
CA LEU A 572 9.04 -20.74 -24.00
C LEU A 572 9.27 -20.96 -25.51
N PRO A 573 8.70 -20.11 -26.38
CA PRO A 573 8.90 -20.18 -27.83
C PRO A 573 10.37 -19.99 -28.25
N ASN A 574 10.68 -20.42 -29.47
CA ASN A 574 11.92 -19.99 -30.14
C ASN A 574 11.84 -18.50 -30.48
N GLY A 575 12.98 -17.81 -30.44
CA GLY A 575 13.12 -16.43 -30.92
C GLY A 575 13.47 -16.32 -32.41
N ASP A 576 13.33 -15.12 -32.99
CA ASP A 576 13.86 -14.76 -34.32
C ASP A 576 15.08 -13.82 -34.24
N PHE A 577 15.58 -13.55 -33.03
CA PHE A 577 16.85 -12.87 -32.82
C PHE A 577 17.63 -13.46 -31.64
N ASP A 578 18.90 -13.76 -31.86
CA ASP A 578 19.82 -14.22 -30.81
C ASP A 578 20.69 -13.04 -30.36
N GLY A 579 20.56 -12.66 -29.08
CA GLY A 579 21.34 -11.58 -28.47
C GLY A 579 22.79 -11.95 -28.13
N GLY A 580 23.21 -13.19 -28.43
CA GLY A 580 24.54 -13.70 -28.12
C GLY A 580 24.68 -14.17 -26.67
N THR A 581 25.91 -14.50 -26.26
CA THR A 581 26.21 -15.10 -24.94
C THR A 581 25.75 -14.26 -23.75
N GLY A 582 25.78 -12.94 -23.87
CA GLY A 582 25.27 -12.01 -22.84
C GLY A 582 23.75 -11.88 -22.82
N GLY A 583 23.03 -12.47 -23.78
CA GLY A 583 21.58 -12.30 -23.97
C GLY A 583 21.19 -10.97 -24.64
N SER A 584 22.08 -9.97 -24.70
CA SER A 584 21.88 -8.71 -25.43
C SER A 584 23.16 -8.27 -26.11
N PRO A 585 23.12 -7.82 -27.38
CA PRO A 585 24.26 -7.14 -27.99
C PRO A 585 24.48 -5.76 -27.34
N PRO A 586 25.71 -5.20 -27.36
CA PRO A 586 26.00 -3.90 -26.75
C PRO A 586 25.26 -2.70 -27.36
N SER A 587 24.86 -2.78 -28.63
CA SER A 587 24.20 -1.69 -29.36
C SER A 587 23.23 -2.26 -30.39
N PRO A 588 22.07 -2.81 -29.97
CA PRO A 588 21.09 -3.35 -30.88
C PRO A 588 20.53 -2.25 -31.80
N THR A 589 20.33 -2.58 -33.07
CA THR A 589 19.60 -1.70 -33.99
C THR A 589 18.12 -1.65 -33.61
N VAL A 590 17.41 -0.61 -34.05
CA VAL A 590 15.96 -0.49 -33.83
C VAL A 590 15.19 -1.71 -34.38
N GLU A 591 15.62 -2.28 -35.50
CA GLU A 591 15.00 -3.50 -36.04
C GLU A 591 15.23 -4.71 -35.13
N GLN A 592 16.44 -4.84 -34.56
CA GLN A 592 16.74 -5.91 -33.59
C GLN A 592 15.93 -5.76 -32.31
N LEU A 593 15.72 -4.53 -31.81
CA LEU A 593 14.87 -4.28 -30.64
C LEU A 593 13.44 -4.80 -30.85
N ARG A 594 12.90 -4.71 -32.08
CA ARG A 594 11.54 -5.14 -32.42
C ARG A 594 11.37 -6.64 -32.62
N LYS A 595 12.45 -7.42 -32.60
CA LYS A 595 12.40 -8.87 -32.73
C LYS A 595 11.92 -9.55 -31.45
N GLN A 596 11.54 -10.81 -31.58
CA GLN A 596 11.31 -11.73 -30.47
C GLN A 596 12.63 -12.38 -30.10
N TRP A 597 13.20 -11.94 -28.99
CA TRP A 597 14.53 -12.38 -28.59
C TRP A 597 14.46 -13.81 -28.07
N LYS A 598 15.49 -14.59 -28.41
CA LYS A 598 15.72 -15.92 -27.89
C LYS A 598 15.65 -15.90 -26.37
N VAL A 599 15.05 -16.94 -25.80
CA VAL A 599 14.97 -17.09 -24.34
C VAL A 599 16.32 -17.57 -23.80
N TYR A 600 16.92 -16.80 -22.90
CA TYR A 600 18.09 -17.21 -22.13
C TYR A 600 17.81 -17.20 -20.63
N ARG A 601 18.29 -18.21 -19.90
CA ARG A 601 18.34 -18.21 -18.43
C ARG A 601 16.98 -17.94 -17.75
N ALA A 602 15.89 -18.37 -18.38
CA ALA A 602 14.59 -18.33 -17.73
C ALA A 602 14.54 -19.37 -16.61
N LEU A 603 13.99 -18.99 -15.46
CA LEU A 603 13.81 -19.85 -14.29
C LEU A 603 12.31 -20.13 -14.13
N ILE A 604 11.89 -21.36 -14.45
CA ILE A 604 10.51 -21.83 -14.36
C ILE A 604 10.40 -22.80 -13.19
N VAL A 605 10.00 -22.29 -12.03
CA VAL A 605 10.22 -22.97 -10.75
C VAL A 605 8.94 -23.05 -9.93
N ASN A 606 8.61 -24.19 -9.33
CA ASN A 606 7.51 -24.27 -8.36
C ASN A 606 6.14 -23.83 -8.90
N ASN A 607 5.80 -24.11 -10.17
CA ASN A 607 4.47 -23.85 -10.70
C ASN A 607 3.59 -25.12 -10.61
N THR A 608 2.27 -24.96 -10.50
CA THR A 608 1.30 -26.07 -10.50
C THR A 608 0.31 -25.90 -11.66
N ILE A 609 0.25 -26.91 -12.53
CA ILE A 609 -0.66 -26.95 -13.68
C ILE A 609 -1.56 -28.18 -13.54
N VAL A 610 -2.87 -27.99 -13.58
CA VAL A 610 -3.84 -29.06 -13.37
C VAL A 610 -4.92 -29.06 -14.44
N ASN A 611 -5.19 -30.25 -14.99
CA ASN A 611 -6.32 -30.48 -15.90
C ASN A 611 -6.33 -29.57 -17.14
N SER A 612 -5.16 -29.10 -17.57
CA SER A 612 -4.99 -28.30 -18.78
C SER A 612 -4.62 -29.17 -19.99
N THR A 613 -4.90 -28.71 -21.21
CA THR A 613 -4.55 -29.44 -22.44
C THR A 613 -3.03 -29.55 -22.62
N THR A 614 -2.30 -28.46 -22.37
CA THR A 614 -0.85 -28.42 -22.54
C THR A 614 -0.19 -27.75 -21.35
N GLY A 615 0.78 -28.43 -20.72
CA GLY A 615 1.55 -27.93 -19.59
C GLY A 615 2.68 -26.99 -20.00
N ILE A 616 3.93 -27.44 -19.83
CA ILE A 616 5.12 -26.63 -20.11
C ILE A 616 5.69 -26.96 -21.48
N VAL A 617 5.74 -25.99 -22.39
CA VAL A 617 6.31 -26.12 -23.74
C VAL A 617 7.60 -25.33 -23.87
N ILE A 618 8.63 -25.97 -24.42
CA ILE A 618 9.93 -25.37 -24.68
C ILE A 618 10.29 -25.59 -26.14
N GLY A 619 10.60 -24.49 -26.80
CA GLY A 619 11.34 -24.48 -28.03
C GLY A 619 10.57 -24.88 -29.28
N SER A 620 9.57 -24.09 -29.69
CA SER A 620 8.85 -24.28 -30.95
C SER A 620 8.73 -23.00 -31.79
N GLY A 621 8.42 -23.18 -33.08
CA GLY A 621 8.13 -22.09 -34.01
C GLY A 621 9.36 -21.55 -34.74
N LYS A 622 9.98 -20.51 -34.19
CA LYS A 622 11.04 -19.72 -34.84
C LYS A 622 12.43 -20.41 -34.85
N ALA A 623 13.46 -19.70 -35.30
CA ALA A 623 14.78 -20.28 -35.57
C ALA A 623 15.62 -20.56 -34.31
N TYR A 624 15.54 -19.73 -33.28
CA TYR A 624 16.49 -19.77 -32.16
C TYR A 624 15.86 -20.36 -30.90
N ALA A 625 16.21 -21.61 -30.59
CA ALA A 625 15.68 -22.32 -29.43
C ALA A 625 16.13 -21.74 -28.08
N PRO A 626 15.32 -21.84 -27.01
CA PRO A 626 15.72 -21.45 -25.66
C PRO A 626 17.05 -22.06 -25.22
N GLN A 627 17.81 -21.34 -24.40
CA GLN A 627 19.07 -21.80 -23.83
C GLN A 627 19.20 -21.41 -22.36
N ASP A 628 20.05 -22.13 -21.65
CA ASP A 628 20.50 -21.93 -20.27
C ASP A 628 19.36 -21.80 -19.25
N SER A 629 18.17 -22.26 -19.62
CA SER A 629 16.96 -22.14 -18.81
C SER A 629 16.86 -23.29 -17.82
N VAL A 630 16.05 -23.12 -16.78
CA VAL A 630 15.83 -24.11 -15.73
C VAL A 630 14.34 -24.34 -15.58
N VAL A 631 13.92 -25.60 -15.64
CA VAL A 631 12.57 -26.05 -15.32
C VAL A 631 12.67 -26.97 -14.11
N ALA A 632 12.29 -26.46 -12.94
CA ALA A 632 12.48 -27.18 -11.70
C ALA A 632 11.28 -27.16 -10.77
N ASN A 633 11.08 -28.27 -10.05
CA ASN A 633 10.10 -28.36 -8.97
C ASN A 633 8.68 -27.96 -9.39
N ASN A 634 8.30 -28.12 -10.66
CA ASN A 634 6.94 -27.88 -11.11
C ASN A 634 6.08 -29.14 -10.96
N ILE A 635 4.78 -28.98 -10.73
CA ILE A 635 3.78 -30.05 -10.87
C ILE A 635 2.99 -29.81 -12.16
N VAL A 636 2.93 -30.80 -13.03
CA VAL A 636 1.95 -30.86 -14.12
C VAL A 636 1.13 -32.15 -13.98
N ARG A 637 -0.15 -31.99 -13.66
CA ARG A 637 -1.09 -33.10 -13.46
C ARG A 637 -2.30 -32.92 -14.39
N ASN A 638 -2.24 -33.51 -15.57
CA ASN A 638 -3.33 -33.49 -16.55
C ASN A 638 -3.77 -34.93 -16.86
N SER A 639 -5.06 -35.15 -17.07
CA SER A 639 -5.58 -36.46 -17.49
C SER A 639 -5.47 -36.71 -18.99
N THR A 640 -5.26 -35.66 -19.78
CA THR A 640 -5.13 -35.69 -21.24
C THR A 640 -4.04 -34.72 -21.69
N GLY A 641 -3.69 -34.74 -22.98
CA GLY A 641 -2.76 -33.79 -23.56
C GLY A 641 -1.30 -33.98 -23.16
N THR A 642 -0.51 -32.91 -23.12
CA THR A 642 0.95 -32.99 -22.91
C THR A 642 1.36 -32.29 -21.63
N LEU A 643 2.13 -32.96 -20.78
CA LEU A 643 2.57 -32.44 -19.48
C LEU A 643 3.79 -31.52 -19.64
N TYR A 644 4.84 -32.02 -20.29
CA TYR A 644 6.03 -31.25 -20.67
C TYR A 644 6.34 -31.53 -22.13
N TYR A 645 6.77 -30.53 -22.89
CA TYR A 645 7.08 -30.71 -24.30
C TYR A 645 8.35 -29.92 -24.64
N GLU A 646 9.42 -30.59 -25.02
CA GLU A 646 10.64 -29.93 -25.50
C GLU A 646 10.74 -30.15 -27.01
N ALA A 647 10.14 -29.25 -27.78
CA ALA A 647 9.98 -29.35 -29.22
C ALA A 647 11.28 -29.13 -30.00
N ALA A 648 12.25 -28.43 -29.43
CA ALA A 648 13.58 -28.23 -30.00
C ALA A 648 14.65 -28.70 -29.00
N THR A 649 15.79 -29.18 -29.49
CA THR A 649 16.92 -29.51 -28.61
C THR A 649 17.44 -28.26 -27.92
N THR A 650 17.32 -28.20 -26.59
CA THR A 650 17.91 -27.15 -25.76
C THR A 650 18.92 -27.74 -24.77
N ASN A 651 19.61 -26.87 -24.04
CA ASN A 651 20.43 -27.25 -22.88
C ASN A 651 19.70 -26.96 -21.56
N THR A 652 18.36 -26.84 -21.59
CA THR A 652 17.53 -26.55 -20.42
C THR A 652 17.72 -27.62 -19.34
N LEU A 653 18.00 -27.18 -18.12
CA LEU A 653 18.09 -28.06 -16.97
C LEU A 653 16.69 -28.40 -16.47
N PHE A 654 16.36 -29.70 -16.48
CA PHE A 654 15.16 -30.23 -15.81
C PHE A 654 15.55 -30.91 -14.51
N GLN A 655 14.88 -30.59 -13.40
CA GLN A 655 15.13 -31.26 -12.11
C GLN A 655 13.94 -31.20 -11.15
N GLY A 656 13.68 -32.28 -10.41
CA GLY A 656 12.70 -32.31 -9.32
C GLY A 656 11.23 -32.13 -9.72
N ASN A 657 10.91 -32.08 -11.01
CA ASN A 657 9.55 -31.89 -11.48
C ASN A 657 8.69 -33.15 -11.24
N ILE A 658 7.38 -32.97 -11.19
CA ILE A 658 6.38 -34.06 -11.21
C ILE A 658 5.51 -33.90 -12.46
N GLY A 659 5.42 -34.96 -13.26
CA GLY A 659 4.48 -35.06 -14.39
C GLY A 659 3.62 -36.30 -14.24
N TYR A 660 2.29 -36.15 -14.11
CA TYR A 660 1.40 -37.29 -13.90
C TYR A 660 0.09 -37.21 -14.69
N GLY A 661 -0.41 -38.37 -15.10
CA GLY A 661 -1.75 -38.55 -15.69
C GLY A 661 -1.83 -38.53 -17.22
N SER A 662 -0.80 -38.02 -17.91
CA SER A 662 -0.75 -37.96 -19.38
C SER A 662 0.69 -38.05 -19.92
N THR A 663 0.89 -37.66 -21.18
CA THR A 663 2.18 -37.70 -21.89
C THR A 663 3.21 -36.79 -21.22
N ILE A 664 4.29 -37.37 -20.71
CA ILE A 664 5.32 -36.62 -19.98
C ILE A 664 6.12 -35.71 -20.90
N SER A 665 6.70 -36.24 -21.98
CA SER A 665 7.51 -35.48 -22.93
C SER A 665 7.75 -36.24 -24.23
N ASN A 666 8.11 -35.51 -25.28
CA ASN A 666 8.63 -36.05 -26.54
C ASN A 666 10.11 -36.45 -26.45
N ILE A 667 10.82 -36.03 -25.40
CA ILE A 667 12.19 -36.43 -25.09
C ILE A 667 12.17 -37.27 -23.81
N SER A 668 12.90 -38.40 -23.80
CA SER A 668 13.00 -39.25 -22.62
C SER A 668 13.63 -38.49 -21.45
N ARG A 669 13.03 -38.58 -20.26
CA ARG A 669 13.48 -37.93 -19.03
C ARG A 669 13.73 -38.95 -17.94
N SER A 670 14.79 -38.74 -17.16
CA SER A 670 15.03 -39.54 -15.96
C SER A 670 14.09 -39.13 -14.83
N SER A 671 13.94 -39.99 -13.81
CA SER A 671 13.17 -39.68 -12.61
C SER A 671 13.73 -38.51 -11.81
N GLY A 672 15.03 -38.21 -11.93
CA GLY A 672 15.63 -37.01 -11.32
C GLY A 672 15.23 -35.72 -12.03
N GLN A 673 14.85 -35.80 -13.31
CA GLN A 673 14.38 -34.67 -14.11
C GLN A 673 12.88 -34.45 -13.97
N ILE A 674 12.09 -35.52 -14.21
CA ILE A 674 10.64 -35.54 -14.09
C ILE A 674 10.18 -36.87 -13.48
N ARG A 675 9.59 -36.81 -12.29
CA ARG A 675 9.00 -37.97 -11.61
C ARG A 675 7.60 -38.24 -12.17
N ASN A 676 7.36 -39.45 -12.65
CA ASN A 676 6.02 -39.93 -12.99
C ASN A 676 5.33 -40.49 -11.74
N ILE A 677 4.80 -39.61 -10.90
CA ILE A 677 4.15 -39.99 -9.64
C ILE A 677 2.94 -39.10 -9.39
N ASN A 678 1.86 -39.67 -8.86
CA ASN A 678 0.67 -38.89 -8.53
C ASN A 678 1.01 -37.88 -7.42
N PRO A 679 0.83 -36.56 -7.64
CA PRO A 679 1.09 -35.55 -6.61
C PRO A 679 0.05 -35.58 -5.47
N LEU A 680 -1.00 -36.40 -5.56
CA LEU A 680 -2.06 -36.52 -4.55
C LEU A 680 -2.64 -35.15 -4.16
N LEU A 681 -3.20 -34.47 -5.16
CA LEU A 681 -3.88 -33.19 -4.99
C LEU A 681 -5.32 -33.38 -4.49
N THR A 682 -5.81 -32.42 -3.72
CA THR A 682 -7.20 -32.31 -3.26
C THR A 682 -7.72 -30.88 -3.43
N THR A 683 -9.01 -30.71 -3.65
CA THR A 683 -9.62 -29.38 -3.78
C THR A 683 -9.81 -28.73 -2.41
N VAL A 684 -9.30 -27.51 -2.24
CA VAL A 684 -9.53 -26.63 -1.07
C VAL A 684 -9.87 -25.25 -1.61
N SER A 685 -11.01 -24.70 -1.20
CA SER A 685 -11.46 -23.36 -1.61
C SER A 685 -11.45 -23.14 -3.14
N GLY A 686 -11.77 -24.19 -3.91
CA GLY A 686 -11.89 -24.13 -5.37
C GLY A 686 -10.59 -24.34 -6.15
N ILE A 687 -9.44 -24.55 -5.49
CA ILE A 687 -8.14 -24.84 -6.15
C ILE A 687 -7.51 -26.13 -5.62
N GLN A 688 -6.55 -26.68 -6.36
CA GLN A 688 -5.89 -27.95 -6.07
C GLN A 688 -4.67 -27.76 -5.16
N LYS A 689 -4.67 -28.48 -4.04
CA LYS A 689 -3.70 -28.41 -2.94
C LYS A 689 -3.07 -29.76 -2.65
N LEU A 690 -1.88 -29.77 -2.08
CA LEU A 690 -1.23 -31.01 -1.64
C LEU A 690 -2.02 -31.66 -0.50
N THR A 691 -2.14 -32.99 -0.52
CA THR A 691 -2.56 -33.76 0.65
C THR A 691 -1.38 -34.06 1.56
N ALA A 692 -1.64 -34.39 2.83
CA ALA A 692 -0.61 -34.76 3.81
C ALA A 692 0.30 -35.93 3.39
N SER A 693 -0.18 -36.78 2.48
CA SER A 693 0.57 -37.93 1.96
C SER A 693 1.28 -37.64 0.63
N SER A 694 1.26 -36.40 0.16
CA SER A 694 1.78 -36.05 -1.16
C SER A 694 3.28 -36.33 -1.27
N PRO A 695 3.75 -36.97 -2.36
CA PRO A 695 5.18 -37.14 -2.64
C PRO A 695 5.86 -35.84 -3.11
N ALA A 696 5.11 -34.73 -3.19
CA ALA A 696 5.64 -33.41 -3.48
C ALA A 696 6.20 -32.70 -2.24
N ILE A 697 5.77 -33.12 -1.04
CA ILE A 697 6.16 -32.49 0.22
C ILE A 697 7.66 -32.67 0.47
N ASP A 698 8.34 -31.58 0.81
CA ASP A 698 9.78 -31.47 1.08
C ASP A 698 10.69 -32.02 -0.03
N ALA A 699 10.15 -32.18 -1.24
CA ALA A 699 10.78 -32.93 -2.32
C ALA A 699 11.40 -32.03 -3.40
N ALA A 700 11.41 -30.72 -3.21
CA ALA A 700 12.07 -29.81 -4.15
C ALA A 700 13.57 -30.03 -4.16
N VAL A 701 14.19 -29.83 -5.33
CA VAL A 701 15.63 -29.95 -5.54
C VAL A 701 16.23 -28.61 -5.98
N GLY A 702 17.51 -28.41 -5.65
CA GLY A 702 18.19 -27.15 -5.88
C GLY A 702 17.76 -26.05 -4.89
N THR A 703 18.38 -24.88 -5.00
CA THR A 703 18.09 -23.73 -4.13
C THR A 703 17.74 -22.52 -4.98
N TYR A 704 16.57 -21.95 -4.72
CA TYR A 704 16.04 -20.78 -5.43
C TYR A 704 15.65 -19.69 -4.44
N ALA A 705 16.62 -18.87 -4.02
CA ALA A 705 16.46 -17.89 -2.93
C ALA A 705 15.36 -16.83 -3.15
N PHE A 706 14.84 -16.69 -4.37
CA PHE A 706 13.72 -15.80 -4.67
C PHE A 706 12.33 -16.44 -4.44
N VAL A 707 12.26 -17.75 -4.18
CA VAL A 707 11.02 -18.47 -3.85
C VAL A 707 10.90 -18.56 -2.33
N GLN A 708 10.36 -17.52 -1.70
CA GLN A 708 10.31 -17.41 -0.23
C GLN A 708 8.98 -17.89 0.38
N ALA A 709 7.88 -17.60 -0.30
CA ALA A 709 6.54 -18.04 0.05
C ALA A 709 5.94 -18.83 -1.12
N ASP A 710 4.82 -19.49 -0.91
CA ASP A 710 4.06 -20.23 -1.91
C ASP A 710 3.02 -19.34 -2.62
N MET A 711 2.08 -19.94 -3.37
CA MET A 711 1.03 -19.21 -4.07
C MET A 711 0.01 -18.54 -3.13
N ASP A 712 -0.09 -19.00 -1.88
CA ASP A 712 -1.00 -18.50 -0.85
C ASP A 712 -0.32 -17.55 0.14
N GLY A 713 0.97 -17.28 -0.04
CA GLY A 713 1.75 -16.44 0.86
C GLY A 713 2.24 -17.15 2.12
N GLN A 714 2.15 -18.48 2.17
CA GLN A 714 2.73 -19.29 3.25
C GLN A 714 4.24 -19.42 3.04
N MET A 715 5.04 -19.18 4.09
CA MET A 715 6.49 -19.23 4.01
C MET A 715 6.98 -20.66 3.77
N ARG A 716 7.94 -20.82 2.86
CA ARG A 716 8.59 -22.10 2.59
C ARG A 716 9.75 -22.31 3.56
N VAL A 717 9.71 -23.41 4.32
CA VAL A 717 10.82 -23.79 5.23
C VAL A 717 11.67 -24.86 4.57
N THR A 718 11.02 -25.95 4.17
CA THR A 718 11.60 -26.98 3.30
C THR A 718 10.68 -27.06 2.10
N THR A 719 11.18 -26.68 0.92
CA THR A 719 10.30 -26.39 -0.21
C THR A 719 9.65 -27.65 -0.78
N ASP A 720 8.34 -27.58 -0.96
CA ASP A 720 7.58 -28.56 -1.72
C ASP A 720 7.77 -28.40 -3.22
N VAL A 721 7.44 -29.44 -3.99
CA VAL A 721 7.30 -29.35 -5.45
C VAL A 721 5.92 -28.75 -5.78
N GLY A 722 5.89 -27.79 -6.70
CA GLY A 722 4.67 -27.09 -7.10
C GLY A 722 4.48 -25.74 -6.41
N ALA A 723 3.37 -25.10 -6.73
CA ALA A 723 3.02 -23.74 -6.30
C ALA A 723 2.50 -23.66 -4.86
N ASP A 724 2.00 -24.76 -4.33
CA ASP A 724 1.55 -24.91 -2.95
C ASP A 724 2.74 -25.27 -2.04
N GLU A 725 2.69 -24.84 -0.78
CA GLU A 725 3.43 -25.45 0.32
C GLU A 725 2.42 -26.12 1.25
N TYR A 726 2.60 -27.40 1.54
CA TYR A 726 1.73 -28.10 2.46
C TYR A 726 1.89 -27.55 3.87
N SER A 727 1.01 -26.63 4.24
CA SER A 727 1.07 -25.92 5.51
C SER A 727 -0.32 -25.67 6.09
N SER A 728 -0.37 -25.59 7.42
CA SER A 728 -1.56 -25.18 8.17
C SER A 728 -1.55 -23.68 8.51
N ALA A 729 -0.56 -22.93 8.02
CA ALA A 729 -0.51 -21.49 8.20
C ALA A 729 -1.72 -20.79 7.54
N PRO A 730 -2.12 -19.58 7.98
CA PRO A 730 -3.17 -18.83 7.31
C PRO A 730 -2.84 -18.57 5.83
N LEU A 731 -3.87 -18.67 4.97
CA LEU A 731 -3.76 -18.29 3.56
C LEU A 731 -3.82 -16.75 3.47
N LEU A 732 -2.76 -16.13 2.97
CA LEU A 732 -2.64 -14.67 2.81
C LEU A 732 -2.96 -14.21 1.38
N ASN A 733 -2.96 -15.13 0.42
CA ASN A 733 -3.31 -14.91 -0.97
C ASN A 733 -4.25 -16.03 -1.46
N ARG A 734 -5.11 -15.70 -2.41
CA ARG A 734 -6.08 -16.62 -3.01
C ARG A 734 -6.50 -16.11 -4.40
N PRO A 735 -7.15 -16.94 -5.23
CA PRO A 735 -7.83 -16.42 -6.41
C PRO A 735 -8.81 -15.30 -6.03
N LEU A 736 -8.76 -14.22 -6.78
CA LEU A 736 -9.62 -13.05 -6.64
C LEU A 736 -10.84 -13.20 -7.54
N ALA A 737 -12.00 -12.84 -7.00
CA ALA A 737 -13.25 -12.68 -7.74
C ALA A 737 -13.50 -11.20 -8.06
N ALA A 738 -14.47 -10.91 -8.94
CA ALA A 738 -14.87 -9.54 -9.25
C ALA A 738 -15.25 -8.71 -7.99
N SER A 739 -15.76 -9.36 -6.94
CA SER A 739 -16.09 -8.69 -5.66
C SER A 739 -14.86 -8.27 -4.84
N ASP A 740 -13.69 -8.83 -5.13
CA ASP A 740 -12.43 -8.54 -4.43
C ASP A 740 -11.63 -7.39 -5.09
N VAL A 741 -12.11 -6.87 -6.22
CA VAL A 741 -11.48 -5.80 -7.01
C VAL A 741 -12.50 -4.72 -7.42
N GLY A 742 -12.03 -3.65 -8.05
CA GLY A 742 -12.88 -2.59 -8.56
C GLY A 742 -13.35 -1.61 -7.48
N LEU A 743 -14.45 -0.91 -7.79
CA LEU A 743 -14.82 0.38 -7.17
C LEU A 743 -14.99 0.33 -5.65
N ASN A 744 -15.47 -0.79 -5.11
CA ASN A 744 -15.94 -0.89 -3.73
C ASN A 744 -14.96 -1.62 -2.81
N THR A 745 -13.79 -1.97 -3.32
CA THR A 745 -12.78 -2.62 -2.50
C THR A 745 -12.19 -1.67 -1.47
N PRO A 746 -11.92 -2.17 -0.24
CA PRO A 746 -11.33 -1.40 0.85
C PRO A 746 -10.11 -0.58 0.42
#